data_AF-A0A4Y8LW39-F1
#
_entry.id   AF-A0A4Y8LW39-F1
#
_cell.length_a   1.000
_cell.length_b   1.000
_cell.length_c   1.000
_cell.angle_alpha   90.00
_cell.angle_beta   90.00
_cell.angle_gamma   90.00
#
_symmetry.space_group_name_H-M   'P 1'
#
loop_
_entity.id
_entity.type
_entity.pdbx_description
1 polymer ?
#
loop_
_entity_poly.entity_id
_entity_poly.type
_entity_poly.pdbx_seq_one_letter_code
_entity_poly.pdbx_strand_id
1 'polypeptide(L)'
;MTRTRTKIVGIAGACILLAGGLFYGLRKSGVDEVMPSQAGIASGQTIGILSDRQSGAASSNSAEEQAALSLMEVAAENEFLILYVNNETAEVAVKDKRSDYVWFSNPPEREQDPIASPLYKSELSSQVTVSYYNDKGQLSAYNSYDDSVKLKQFEISRKDGEIEVRYSMGKAAIAQDGIPKIISKERMEQKILSRLQDEDVKKSLLYKFKYDETKQVYVVRELKEFVAQELLGLLRQAGYTQEDAAEDNAANGITAASEDGGDNIQFTVPVVYSLEQDQFVVTIPVDEVQYPKANPIAALSVLKYFGAADEGKEGYLFVPDGSGALIRLNNGKVGAEPYRMPLYGEDSTIVVKEKIQSNEASRLPVFGMKQNDRAFVGIIEKGDALATVTADVSGRYHQYNSVASEYHLVNMDYYTLNSGERTSSVPMFQSKTYKGDIRIRYAFTAGSSADYVGMAKMYRQYLVQSSGLTRLPAQKASPFIMELHGAFQRDKSFLGIHYNATEPLTTYGEAKKLLGMLEDRGVSSIVLRYVEWFNGGIRYASPRKTSPIGALGGKSGLKDLAEYAQSRQIGFYPDVSFLEADKKTGAAEFLNHSKARIYEYDPVMNTQDLSRFSHYVVSATQVPDIVSSFIQRYPKLVSGGVSLNDLGNQVDSDYSPDHPIDRQNARGVIEGELAKLNRAIGSVMVSGGNAYSIPYADIVVHAPTRSSGMNLTDEDVPFYQIALHGYVQMAGLPFNTDRGQNPRLSLLKALETGSNIYYEWFYREPSVVKDTDRNGLYSANYEGWLDEAVQIYREADGILSKVADQTIIGHSKLAEGVYRTVYENGQSVTVNYNEEAVSVDGMELAPEGYNLQAAGASAGGAK
;
A
#
# COMPACT_ATOMS: atom_id res chain seq x y z
N MET A 1 35.24 -67.87 -38.21
CA MET A 1 34.51 -68.51 -37.09
C MET A 1 33.26 -67.67 -36.83
N THR A 2 32.19 -68.01 -37.56
CA THR A 2 30.96 -68.68 -37.07
C THR A 2 30.03 -67.71 -36.36
N ARG A 3 29.04 -67.14 -37.07
CA ARG A 3 27.69 -67.71 -37.43
C ARG A 3 26.66 -67.13 -36.45
N THR A 4 25.49 -66.56 -36.78
CA THR A 4 24.62 -66.64 -37.96
C THR A 4 23.58 -65.51 -37.97
N ARG A 5 23.19 -65.12 -39.20
CA ARG A 5 21.99 -64.47 -39.78
C ARG A 5 20.69 -64.48 -38.91
N THR A 6 19.76 -63.51 -39.05
CA THR A 6 18.87 -63.38 -40.24
C THR A 6 18.14 -62.02 -40.30
N LYS A 7 18.06 -61.46 -41.53
CA LYS A 7 17.21 -60.34 -41.97
C LYS A 7 15.87 -60.87 -42.49
N ILE A 8 14.77 -60.15 -42.27
CA ILE A 8 13.66 -60.07 -43.24
C ILE A 8 13.26 -58.59 -43.39
N VAL A 9 13.07 -58.21 -44.65
CA VAL A 9 12.71 -56.89 -45.19
C VAL A 9 11.21 -56.87 -45.48
N GLY A 10 10.56 -55.73 -45.23
CA GLY A 10 9.23 -55.40 -45.76
C GLY A 10 9.05 -53.87 -45.77
N ILE A 11 8.87 -53.31 -46.96
CA ILE A 11 8.85 -51.88 -47.30
C ILE A 11 7.40 -51.39 -47.44
N ALA A 12 7.10 -50.18 -46.93
CA ALA A 12 6.25 -49.11 -47.52
C ALA A 12 5.98 -48.05 -46.41
N GLY A 13 6.54 -46.83 -46.46
CA GLY A 13 5.95 -45.62 -47.09
C GLY A 13 4.86 -45.02 -46.16
N ALA A 14 4.90 -43.80 -45.61
CA ALA A 14 5.43 -42.50 -46.04
C ALA A 14 5.72 -41.61 -44.78
N CYS A 15 6.85 -40.89 -44.70
CA CYS A 15 7.00 -39.42 -44.85
C CYS A 15 6.04 -38.60 -43.93
N ILE A 16 6.47 -37.70 -43.03
CA ILE A 16 7.34 -36.51 -43.24
C ILE A 16 7.94 -35.99 -41.90
N LEU A 17 9.28 -35.79 -41.94
CA LEU A 17 10.17 -34.79 -41.32
C LEU A 17 10.05 -34.37 -39.82
N LEU A 18 10.98 -34.91 -39.04
CA LEU A 18 11.78 -34.19 -38.04
C LEU A 18 13.26 -34.28 -38.46
N ALA A 19 13.97 -33.15 -38.51
CA ALA A 19 15.43 -33.14 -38.50
C ALA A 19 15.90 -31.89 -37.76
N GLY A 20 16.49 -32.12 -36.58
CA GLY A 20 17.31 -31.14 -35.88
C GLY A 20 18.73 -31.11 -36.44
N GLY A 21 19.46 -30.05 -36.09
CA GLY A 21 20.89 -29.92 -36.30
C GLY A 21 21.45 -28.79 -35.44
N LEU A 22 22.05 -29.17 -34.31
CA LEU A 22 22.85 -28.32 -33.43
C LEU A 22 23.96 -27.58 -34.20
N PHE A 23 24.29 -26.36 -33.76
CA PHE A 23 25.70 -25.99 -33.50
C PHE A 23 25.82 -24.91 -32.41
N TYR A 24 26.83 -25.12 -31.57
CA TYR A 24 27.26 -24.39 -30.38
C TYR A 24 27.67 -22.94 -30.66
N GLY A 25 27.41 -22.01 -29.72
CA GLY A 25 27.98 -20.66 -29.74
C GLY A 25 27.64 -19.84 -28.50
N LEU A 26 28.61 -19.74 -27.58
CA LEU A 26 28.68 -18.85 -26.40
C LEU A 26 27.92 -17.52 -26.51
N ARG A 27 27.07 -17.18 -25.54
CA ARG A 27 26.76 -15.78 -25.20
C ARG A 27 26.26 -15.58 -23.77
N LYS A 28 26.69 -14.44 -23.23
CA LYS A 28 26.49 -13.90 -21.88
C LYS A 28 25.01 -13.79 -21.50
N SER A 29 24.72 -14.06 -20.24
CA SER A 29 23.45 -13.82 -19.55
C SER A 29 23.14 -12.32 -19.45
N GLY A 30 22.16 -11.88 -20.22
CA GLY A 30 21.33 -10.71 -19.94
C GLY A 30 19.92 -11.21 -19.65
N VAL A 31 19.31 -10.72 -18.56
CA VAL A 31 17.93 -11.00 -18.19
C VAL A 31 17.09 -9.94 -18.88
N ASP A 32 16.40 -10.31 -19.96
CA ASP A 32 15.38 -9.46 -20.59
C ASP A 32 14.02 -9.73 -19.94
N GLU A 33 13.38 -8.66 -19.51
CA GLU A 33 11.99 -8.62 -19.02
C GLU A 33 11.02 -9.10 -20.09
N VAL A 34 10.21 -10.10 -19.76
CA VAL A 34 9.15 -10.60 -20.64
C VAL A 34 7.91 -9.73 -20.43
N MET A 35 7.74 -8.73 -21.27
CA MET A 35 6.47 -8.06 -21.52
C MET A 35 5.53 -9.01 -22.28
N PRO A 36 4.27 -9.25 -21.85
CA PRO A 36 3.30 -9.93 -22.68
C PRO A 36 2.78 -8.97 -23.77
N SER A 37 2.83 -9.47 -25.00
CA SER A 37 2.46 -8.81 -26.25
C SER A 37 0.99 -8.35 -26.29
N GLN A 38 0.78 -7.12 -26.75
CA GLN A 38 -0.52 -6.58 -27.16
C GLN A 38 -1.14 -7.44 -28.28
N ALA A 39 -2.27 -8.08 -27.97
CA ALA A 39 -3.20 -8.58 -28.97
C ALA A 39 -4.50 -7.78 -28.84
N GLY A 40 -4.81 -6.99 -29.87
CA GLY A 40 -6.01 -6.18 -29.93
C GLY A 40 -7.28 -7.04 -29.87
N ILE A 41 -8.19 -6.68 -28.96
CA ILE A 41 -9.55 -7.19 -28.94
C ILE A 41 -10.47 -6.00 -29.05
N ALA A 42 -11.04 -5.83 -30.24
CA ALA A 42 -12.19 -5.00 -30.49
C ALA A 42 -13.43 -5.74 -29.97
N SER A 43 -14.05 -5.22 -28.91
CA SER A 43 -15.47 -5.43 -28.64
C SER A 43 -15.98 -4.26 -27.81
N GLY A 44 -16.62 -3.31 -28.50
CA GLY A 44 -17.39 -2.25 -27.88
C GLY A 44 -18.57 -2.85 -27.13
N GLN A 45 -18.55 -2.72 -25.80
CA GLN A 45 -19.76 -2.65 -25.00
C GLN A 45 -19.74 -1.31 -24.29
N THR A 46 -20.34 -0.33 -24.95
CA THR A 46 -20.80 0.91 -24.33
C THR A 46 -21.93 0.52 -23.37
N ILE A 47 -21.61 0.35 -22.08
CA ILE A 47 -22.63 0.21 -21.06
C ILE A 47 -23.06 1.63 -20.70
N GLY A 48 -24.25 2.00 -21.18
CA GLY A 48 -24.92 3.21 -20.76
C GLY A 48 -25.06 3.20 -19.24
N ILE A 49 -24.37 4.13 -18.59
CA ILE A 49 -24.66 4.51 -17.22
C ILE A 49 -26.13 4.95 -17.24
N LEU A 50 -27.01 4.16 -16.63
CA LEU A 50 -28.37 4.61 -16.33
C LEU A 50 -28.22 5.78 -15.38
N SER A 51 -28.23 6.99 -15.94
CA SER A 51 -28.37 8.21 -15.18
C SER A 51 -29.78 8.20 -14.60
N ASP A 52 -29.92 7.73 -13.37
CA ASP A 52 -31.10 8.07 -12.59
C ASP A 52 -31.03 9.58 -12.31
N ARG A 53 -31.67 10.35 -13.19
CA ARG A 53 -31.89 11.78 -12.99
C ARG A 53 -32.95 11.95 -11.91
N GLN A 54 -32.56 11.80 -10.65
CA GLN A 54 -33.27 12.46 -9.57
C GLN A 54 -32.78 13.91 -9.47
N SER A 55 -33.76 14.81 -9.52
CA SER A 55 -33.66 16.25 -9.76
C SER A 55 -33.20 17.04 -8.52
N GLY A 56 -31.92 16.92 -8.15
CA GLY A 56 -31.21 17.96 -7.42
C GLY A 56 -30.55 18.94 -8.41
N ALA A 57 -30.48 20.22 -8.09
CA ALA A 57 -29.62 21.14 -8.86
C ALA A 57 -28.17 20.64 -8.73
N ALA A 58 -27.56 20.24 -9.84
CA ALA A 58 -26.20 19.71 -9.81
C ALA A 58 -25.25 20.80 -9.30
N SER A 59 -24.35 20.47 -8.37
CA SER A 59 -23.41 21.48 -7.89
C SER A 59 -22.49 21.92 -9.04
N SER A 60 -22.31 23.24 -9.14
CA SER A 60 -21.42 23.90 -10.09
C SER A 60 -20.21 24.45 -9.37
N ASN A 61 -19.14 24.70 -10.12
CA ASN A 61 -17.99 25.43 -9.60
C ASN A 61 -18.37 26.86 -9.17
N SER A 62 -17.71 27.38 -8.13
CA SER A 62 -17.88 28.75 -7.62
C SER A 62 -17.46 29.80 -8.65
N ALA A 63 -17.79 31.08 -8.40
CA ALA A 63 -17.37 32.16 -9.30
C ALA A 63 -15.84 32.30 -9.31
N GLU A 64 -15.20 32.04 -8.18
CA GLU A 64 -13.77 32.07 -7.94
C GLU A 64 -13.07 30.91 -8.65
N GLU A 65 -13.63 29.70 -8.58
CA GLU A 65 -13.16 28.54 -9.35
C GLU A 65 -13.27 28.80 -10.87
N GLN A 66 -14.37 29.40 -11.34
CA GLN A 66 -14.53 29.76 -12.75
C GLN A 66 -13.54 30.85 -13.18
N ALA A 67 -13.29 31.84 -12.32
CA ALA A 67 -12.29 32.87 -12.56
C ALA A 67 -10.87 32.27 -12.63
N ALA A 68 -10.52 31.34 -11.74
CA ALA A 68 -9.24 30.64 -11.78
C ALA A 68 -9.07 29.81 -13.06
N LEU A 69 -10.12 29.08 -13.48
CA LEU A 69 -10.08 28.32 -14.73
C LEU A 69 -9.88 29.22 -15.96
N SER A 70 -10.42 30.45 -15.95
CA SER A 70 -10.27 31.40 -17.06
C SER A 70 -8.82 31.87 -17.30
N LEU A 71 -7.94 31.65 -16.32
CA LEU A 71 -6.50 31.92 -16.39
C LEU A 71 -5.68 30.72 -16.88
N MET A 72 -6.33 29.57 -17.13
CA MET A 72 -5.68 28.34 -17.56
C MET A 72 -5.93 28.04 -19.04
N GLU A 73 -4.99 27.34 -19.68
CA GLU A 73 -5.10 26.92 -21.08
C GLU A 73 -5.41 25.42 -21.17
N VAL A 74 -6.20 25.03 -22.17
CA VAL A 74 -6.41 23.62 -22.51
C VAL A 74 -5.09 23.02 -22.96
N ALA A 75 -4.65 21.96 -22.28
CA ALA A 75 -3.39 21.30 -22.56
C ALA A 75 -3.57 19.88 -23.11
N ALA A 76 -4.65 19.18 -22.73
CA ALA A 76 -5.08 17.94 -23.35
C ALA A 76 -6.60 17.79 -23.29
N GLU A 77 -7.18 17.03 -24.22
CA GLU A 77 -8.62 16.80 -24.29
C GLU A 77 -8.90 15.45 -24.96
N ASN A 78 -9.86 14.70 -24.41
CA ASN A 78 -10.38 13.47 -25.02
C ASN A 78 -11.93 13.46 -24.99
N GLU A 79 -12.58 12.33 -25.25
CA GLU A 79 -14.05 12.23 -25.27
C GLU A 79 -14.71 12.64 -23.92
N PHE A 80 -14.04 12.39 -22.80
CA PHE A 80 -14.62 12.50 -21.46
C PHE A 80 -14.10 13.71 -20.66
N LEU A 81 -12.82 14.03 -20.80
CA LEU A 81 -12.12 14.98 -19.94
C LEU A 81 -11.42 16.08 -20.74
N ILE A 82 -11.24 17.23 -20.09
CA ILE A 82 -10.34 18.32 -20.53
C ILE A 82 -9.35 18.60 -19.40
N LEU A 83 -8.06 18.58 -19.72
CA LEU A 83 -6.97 18.92 -18.82
C LEU A 83 -6.50 20.35 -19.14
N TYR A 84 -6.53 21.19 -18.14
CA TYR A 84 -6.07 22.58 -18.17
C TYR A 84 -4.75 22.71 -17.42
N VAL A 85 -3.92 23.65 -17.86
CA VAL A 85 -2.67 24.02 -17.18
C VAL A 85 -2.54 25.55 -17.11
N ASN A 86 -2.08 26.05 -15.96
CA ASN A 86 -1.63 27.42 -15.84
C ASN A 86 -0.13 27.49 -16.16
N ASN A 87 0.25 28.19 -17.24
CA ASN A 87 1.66 28.27 -17.67
C ASN A 87 2.54 29.09 -16.70
N GLU A 88 1.95 29.91 -15.82
CA GLU A 88 2.68 30.74 -14.86
C GLU A 88 2.85 30.06 -13.50
N THR A 89 1.90 29.23 -13.09
CA THR A 89 1.88 28.58 -11.76
C THR A 89 2.07 27.07 -11.80
N ALA A 90 2.06 26.46 -12.99
CA ALA A 90 2.05 25.01 -13.23
C ALA A 90 0.87 24.24 -12.60
N GLU A 91 -0.12 24.95 -12.06
CA GLU A 91 -1.37 24.35 -11.57
C GLU A 91 -2.12 23.68 -12.71
N VAL A 92 -2.80 22.57 -12.40
CA VAL A 92 -3.64 21.85 -13.36
C VAL A 92 -5.08 21.78 -12.87
N ALA A 93 -6.01 21.72 -13.81
CA ALA A 93 -7.41 21.46 -13.53
C ALA A 93 -7.98 20.46 -14.52
N VAL A 94 -8.91 19.63 -14.07
CA VAL A 94 -9.55 18.59 -14.88
C VAL A 94 -11.04 18.83 -14.92
N LYS A 95 -11.57 19.06 -16.11
CA LYS A 95 -13.00 19.18 -16.34
C LYS A 95 -13.56 17.83 -16.79
N ASP A 96 -14.57 17.35 -16.09
CA ASP A 96 -15.37 16.21 -16.55
C ASP A 96 -16.53 16.72 -17.41
N LYS A 97 -16.49 16.42 -18.72
CA LYS A 97 -17.48 16.87 -19.70
C LYS A 97 -18.89 16.33 -19.43
N ARG A 98 -19.00 15.22 -18.70
CA ARG A 98 -20.29 14.59 -18.37
C ARG A 98 -21.05 15.39 -17.31
N SER A 99 -20.31 16.01 -16.39
CA SER A 99 -20.84 16.77 -15.26
C SER A 99 -20.72 18.28 -15.41
N ASP A 100 -19.87 18.73 -16.33
CA ASP A 100 -19.38 20.11 -16.48
C ASP A 100 -18.55 20.62 -15.28
N TYR A 101 -18.24 19.74 -14.31
CA TYR A 101 -17.53 20.10 -13.09
C TYR A 101 -16.01 20.04 -13.29
N VAL A 102 -15.30 20.95 -12.63
CA VAL A 102 -13.86 21.13 -12.73
C VAL A 102 -13.21 20.85 -11.38
N TRP A 103 -12.19 20.01 -11.38
CA TRP A 103 -11.37 19.65 -10.22
C TRP A 103 -9.99 20.31 -10.33
N PHE A 104 -9.54 21.00 -9.29
CA PHE A 104 -8.28 21.74 -9.29
C PHE A 104 -7.20 20.99 -8.50
N SER A 105 -5.93 21.11 -8.92
CA SER A 105 -4.77 20.62 -8.15
C SER A 105 -4.57 21.37 -6.83
N ASN A 106 -5.01 22.63 -6.79
CA ASN A 106 -4.81 23.56 -5.69
C ASN A 106 -6.10 24.36 -5.45
N PRO A 107 -6.47 24.67 -4.21
CA PRO A 107 -7.67 25.47 -3.96
C PRO A 107 -7.52 26.90 -4.53
N PRO A 108 -8.46 27.37 -5.36
CA PRO A 108 -8.37 28.71 -5.95
C PRO A 108 -8.38 29.84 -4.91
N GLU A 109 -9.11 29.66 -3.80
CA GLU A 109 -9.35 30.70 -2.79
C GLU A 109 -8.37 30.65 -1.60
N ARG A 110 -7.26 29.93 -1.72
CA ARG A 110 -6.28 29.74 -0.63
C ARG A 110 -5.64 31.04 -0.13
N GLU A 111 -5.53 32.07 -0.96
CA GLU A 111 -4.96 33.36 -0.55
C GLU A 111 -5.89 34.14 0.38
N GLN A 112 -7.21 33.90 0.29
CA GLN A 112 -8.22 34.51 1.15
C GLN A 112 -8.45 33.71 2.45
N ASP A 113 -7.80 32.56 2.62
CA ASP A 113 -7.94 31.72 3.81
C ASP A 113 -7.53 32.51 5.08
N PRO A 114 -8.44 32.65 6.07
CA PRO A 114 -8.19 33.42 7.29
C PRO A 114 -7.44 32.62 8.38
N ILE A 115 -7.37 31.30 8.24
CA ILE A 115 -6.71 30.38 9.19
C ILE A 115 -5.27 30.12 8.75
N ALA A 116 -5.04 29.98 7.44
CA ALA A 116 -3.76 29.61 6.88
C ALA A 116 -2.68 30.68 7.14
N SER A 117 -1.61 30.27 7.82
CA SER A 117 -0.37 31.04 7.89
C SER A 117 0.30 31.12 6.51
N PRO A 118 1.28 32.02 6.28
CA PRO A 118 2.02 32.07 5.01
C PRO A 118 2.64 30.72 4.62
N LEU A 119 3.07 29.92 5.60
CA LEU A 119 3.57 28.56 5.38
C LEU A 119 2.47 27.66 4.79
N TYR A 120 1.27 27.66 5.38
CA TYR A 120 0.18 26.81 4.90
C TYR A 120 -0.42 27.31 3.57
N LYS A 121 -0.44 28.62 3.31
CA LYS A 121 -0.81 29.16 1.99
C LYS A 121 0.14 28.69 0.89
N SER A 122 1.43 28.62 1.22
CA SER A 122 2.45 28.05 0.34
C SER A 122 2.21 26.55 0.10
N GLU A 123 1.97 25.77 1.16
CA GLU A 123 1.61 24.35 0.99
C GLU A 123 0.37 24.17 0.12
N LEU A 124 -0.70 24.93 0.36
CA LEU A 124 -1.93 24.90 -0.44
C LEU A 124 -1.70 25.24 -1.92
N SER A 125 -0.61 25.93 -2.23
CA SER A 125 -0.19 26.29 -3.59
C SER A 125 0.70 25.24 -4.26
N SER A 126 1.10 24.18 -3.54
CA SER A 126 2.04 23.17 -4.04
C SER A 126 1.34 21.98 -4.71
N GLN A 127 1.94 21.46 -5.79
CA GLN A 127 1.55 20.24 -6.49
C GLN A 127 2.36 19.04 -6.00
N VAL A 128 3.61 19.25 -5.57
CA VAL A 128 4.44 18.21 -4.98
C VAL A 128 5.31 18.78 -3.87
N THR A 129 5.48 18.01 -2.79
CA THR A 129 6.35 18.33 -1.65
C THR A 129 7.41 17.26 -1.50
N VAL A 130 8.66 17.68 -1.38
CA VAL A 130 9.84 16.83 -1.16
C VAL A 130 10.24 16.93 0.30
N SER A 131 10.06 15.85 1.06
CA SER A 131 10.64 15.68 2.39
C SER A 131 12.00 15.01 2.25
N TYR A 132 13.05 15.58 2.83
CA TYR A 132 14.42 15.08 2.70
C TYR A 132 15.17 15.12 4.03
N TYR A 133 16.19 14.28 4.16
CA TYR A 133 17.06 14.26 5.34
C TYR A 133 18.25 15.19 5.18
N ASN A 134 18.71 15.81 6.27
CA ASN A 134 20.04 16.42 6.32
C ASN A 134 21.12 15.41 6.76
N ASP A 135 22.36 15.88 6.86
CA ASP A 135 23.53 15.11 7.31
C ASP A 135 23.40 14.52 8.72
N LYS A 136 22.47 15.03 9.53
CA LYS A 136 22.12 14.55 10.88
C LYS A 136 20.89 13.65 10.91
N GLY A 137 20.28 13.37 9.76
CA GLY A 137 19.05 12.59 9.65
C GLY A 137 17.79 13.36 10.07
N GLN A 138 17.86 14.68 10.19
CA GLN A 138 16.67 15.50 10.48
C GLN A 138 15.89 15.76 9.19
N LEU A 139 14.57 15.76 9.28
CA LEU A 139 13.68 16.04 8.16
C LEU A 139 13.56 17.55 7.92
N SER A 140 13.67 17.92 6.65
CA SER A 140 13.29 19.22 6.09
C SER A 140 12.37 18.99 4.90
N ALA A 141 11.65 20.01 4.46
CA ALA A 141 10.76 19.90 3.30
C ALA A 141 10.92 21.10 2.36
N TYR A 142 10.84 20.82 1.06
CA TYR A 142 10.60 21.80 0.01
C TYR A 142 9.25 21.53 -0.66
N ASN A 143 8.58 22.58 -1.10
CA ASN A 143 7.33 22.48 -1.84
C ASN A 143 7.48 23.11 -3.23
N SER A 144 6.74 22.60 -4.21
CA SER A 144 6.86 23.04 -5.61
C SER A 144 6.55 24.53 -5.81
N TYR A 145 5.85 25.17 -4.88
CA TYR A 145 5.47 26.56 -5.00
C TYR A 145 6.57 27.52 -4.56
N ASP A 146 6.95 27.51 -3.28
CA ASP A 146 7.98 28.42 -2.75
C ASP A 146 9.35 28.14 -3.34
N ASP A 147 9.69 26.86 -3.48
CA ASP A 147 11.06 26.45 -3.81
C ASP A 147 11.28 26.33 -5.32
N SER A 148 10.25 26.48 -6.16
CA SER A 148 10.36 26.36 -7.62
C SER A 148 9.50 27.38 -8.38
N VAL A 149 8.17 27.35 -8.26
CA VAL A 149 7.26 28.21 -9.05
C VAL A 149 7.47 29.70 -8.77
N LYS A 150 7.52 30.13 -7.51
CA LYS A 150 7.80 31.52 -7.13
C LYS A 150 9.16 32.00 -7.64
N LEU A 151 10.13 31.09 -7.77
CA LEU A 151 11.46 31.36 -8.28
C LEU A 151 11.56 31.26 -9.81
N LYS A 152 10.46 30.91 -10.49
CA LYS A 152 10.40 30.64 -11.94
C LYS A 152 11.37 29.52 -12.36
N GLN A 153 11.56 28.53 -11.49
CA GLN A 153 12.45 27.40 -11.68
C GLN A 153 11.68 26.12 -12.03
N PHE A 154 10.79 26.18 -13.03
CA PHE A 154 10.08 25.02 -13.54
C PHE A 154 9.97 25.08 -15.06
N GLU A 155 9.87 23.92 -15.69
CA GLU A 155 9.68 23.79 -17.14
C GLU A 155 8.43 22.97 -17.41
N ILE A 156 7.57 23.45 -18.31
CA ILE A 156 6.41 22.72 -18.80
C ILE A 156 6.71 22.24 -20.22
N SER A 157 6.67 20.93 -20.42
CA SER A 157 6.75 20.32 -21.75
C SER A 157 5.47 19.57 -22.08
N ARG A 158 5.13 19.51 -23.36
CA ARG A 158 3.92 18.85 -23.86
C ARG A 158 4.32 17.86 -24.94
N LYS A 159 3.94 16.60 -24.77
CA LYS A 159 4.27 15.55 -25.73
C LYS A 159 3.18 14.49 -25.74
N ASP A 160 2.69 14.14 -26.93
CA ASP A 160 1.73 13.04 -27.13
C ASP A 160 0.46 13.12 -26.26
N GLY A 161 0.00 14.34 -25.93
CA GLY A 161 -1.17 14.57 -25.05
C GLY A 161 -0.86 14.51 -23.56
N GLU A 162 0.40 14.31 -23.19
CA GLU A 162 0.92 14.39 -21.83
C GLU A 162 1.56 15.76 -21.56
N ILE A 163 1.49 16.20 -20.31
CA ILE A 163 2.09 17.43 -19.82
C ILE A 163 3.10 17.05 -18.73
N GLU A 164 4.37 17.30 -18.97
CA GLU A 164 5.39 17.14 -17.93
C GLU A 164 5.72 18.52 -17.35
N VAL A 165 5.63 18.64 -16.02
CA VAL A 165 6.17 19.78 -15.28
C VAL A 165 7.40 19.30 -14.51
N ARG A 166 8.56 19.87 -14.85
CA ARG A 166 9.82 19.61 -14.17
C ARG A 166 10.11 20.72 -13.18
N TYR A 167 9.94 20.44 -11.89
CA TYR A 167 10.23 21.39 -10.82
C TYR A 167 11.71 21.30 -10.42
N SER A 168 12.42 22.43 -10.46
CA SER A 168 13.74 22.58 -9.84
C SER A 168 13.58 23.29 -8.51
N MET A 169 13.60 22.53 -7.41
CA MET A 169 13.34 23.00 -6.05
C MET A 169 14.61 23.34 -5.30
N GLY A 170 14.57 24.43 -4.55
CA GLY A 170 15.68 24.95 -3.76
C GLY A 170 16.31 26.15 -4.46
N LYS A 171 17.13 26.90 -3.73
CA LYS A 171 17.82 28.06 -4.30
C LYS A 171 18.81 27.55 -5.34
N ALA A 172 18.65 27.98 -6.59
CA ALA A 172 19.71 27.82 -7.58
C ALA A 172 20.97 28.46 -6.99
N ALA A 173 22.08 27.72 -6.96
CA ALA A 173 23.34 28.27 -6.54
C ALA A 173 23.56 29.58 -7.32
N ILE A 174 23.55 30.72 -6.63
CA ILE A 174 24.26 31.87 -7.19
C ILE A 174 25.68 31.34 -7.33
N ALA A 175 26.17 31.28 -8.57
CA ALA A 175 27.54 30.89 -8.85
C ALA A 175 28.48 31.91 -8.20
N GLN A 176 28.67 31.80 -6.89
CA GLN A 176 29.71 32.46 -6.11
C GLN A 176 31.08 31.90 -6.48
N ASP A 177 31.13 30.86 -7.31
CA ASP A 177 32.34 30.32 -7.92
C ASP A 177 33.16 31.40 -8.64
N GLY A 178 32.55 32.52 -9.06
CA GLY A 178 33.24 33.69 -9.62
C GLY A 178 33.83 34.66 -8.59
N ILE A 179 33.62 34.45 -7.28
CA ILE A 179 34.17 35.26 -6.18
C ILE A 179 35.31 34.46 -5.52
N PRO A 180 36.54 35.01 -5.43
CA PRO A 180 37.60 34.34 -4.71
C PRO A 180 37.31 34.41 -3.20
N LYS A 181 37.30 33.25 -2.51
CA LYS A 181 37.24 33.20 -1.03
C LYS A 181 38.51 33.82 -0.45
N ILE A 182 39.66 33.56 -1.09
CA ILE A 182 40.96 34.19 -0.77
C ILE A 182 41.68 34.52 -2.08
N ILE A 183 42.28 35.71 -2.17
CA ILE A 183 43.10 36.14 -3.31
C ILE A 183 44.36 36.87 -2.81
N SER A 184 45.51 36.67 -3.45
CA SER A 184 46.74 37.38 -3.09
C SER A 184 46.62 38.88 -3.34
N LYS A 185 47.33 39.69 -2.56
CA LYS A 185 47.36 41.14 -2.76
C LYS A 185 47.74 41.51 -4.19
N GLU A 186 48.77 40.86 -4.72
CA GLU A 186 49.29 41.12 -6.07
C GLU A 186 48.23 40.82 -7.13
N ARG A 187 47.49 39.72 -6.98
CA ARG A 187 46.44 39.35 -7.94
C ARG A 187 45.20 40.22 -7.79
N MET A 188 44.80 40.59 -6.58
CA MET A 188 43.73 41.57 -6.37
C MET A 188 44.07 42.90 -7.06
N GLU A 189 45.29 43.38 -6.91
CA GLU A 189 45.76 44.63 -7.54
C GLU A 189 45.84 44.51 -9.06
N GLN A 190 46.42 43.42 -9.59
CA GLN A 190 46.70 43.27 -11.02
C GLN A 190 45.49 42.81 -11.85
N LYS A 191 44.72 41.83 -11.35
CA LYS A 191 43.61 41.23 -12.11
C LYS A 191 42.28 41.96 -11.90
N ILE A 192 42.08 42.57 -10.73
CA ILE A 192 40.81 43.23 -10.38
C ILE A 192 40.96 44.76 -10.37
N LEU A 193 41.72 45.31 -9.42
CA LEU A 193 41.73 46.76 -9.17
C LEU A 193 42.33 47.57 -10.32
N SER A 194 43.35 47.06 -11.03
CA SER A 194 43.96 47.76 -12.17
C SER A 194 43.02 47.91 -13.37
N ARG A 195 41.96 47.09 -13.42
CA ARG A 195 41.01 47.03 -14.53
C ARG A 195 39.71 47.79 -14.26
N LEU A 196 39.53 48.28 -13.03
CA LEU A 196 38.45 49.18 -12.66
C LEU A 196 38.94 50.63 -12.78
N GLN A 197 38.14 51.51 -13.40
CA GLN A 197 38.54 52.91 -13.61
C GLN A 197 38.10 53.84 -12.47
N ASP A 198 37.01 53.50 -11.78
CA ASP A 198 36.40 54.33 -10.74
C ASP A 198 36.97 53.97 -9.35
N GLU A 199 37.52 54.97 -8.66
CA GLU A 199 38.15 54.81 -7.34
C GLU A 199 37.14 54.53 -6.21
N ASP A 200 35.90 55.02 -6.31
CA ASP A 200 34.87 54.73 -5.32
C ASP A 200 34.33 53.30 -5.49
N VAL A 201 34.29 52.81 -6.74
CA VAL A 201 34.00 51.40 -7.04
C VAL A 201 35.09 50.47 -6.49
N LYS A 202 36.37 50.83 -6.63
CA LYS A 202 37.49 50.05 -6.05
C LYS A 202 37.39 49.97 -4.53
N LYS A 203 37.10 51.08 -3.86
CA LYS A 203 36.91 51.11 -2.40
C LYS A 203 35.72 50.28 -1.96
N SER A 204 34.59 50.37 -2.68
CA SER A 204 33.41 49.55 -2.43
C SER A 204 33.70 48.05 -2.59
N LEU A 205 34.45 47.66 -3.62
CA LEU A 205 34.88 46.27 -3.81
C LEU A 205 35.79 45.82 -2.67
N LEU A 206 36.83 46.59 -2.34
CA LEU A 206 37.77 46.26 -1.26
C LEU A 206 37.09 46.16 0.11
N TYR A 207 36.04 46.95 0.36
CA TYR A 207 35.27 46.87 1.60
C TYR A 207 34.61 45.49 1.80
N LYS A 208 34.30 44.78 0.71
CA LYS A 208 33.76 43.41 0.73
C LYS A 208 34.82 42.34 1.05
N PHE A 209 36.09 42.73 1.16
CA PHE A 209 37.19 41.88 1.58
C PHE A 209 37.78 42.36 2.93
N LYS A 210 38.44 41.45 3.63
CA LYS A 210 39.27 41.69 4.80
C LYS A 210 40.71 41.41 4.41
N TYR A 211 41.57 42.40 4.54
CA TYR A 211 42.99 42.26 4.24
C TYR A 211 43.73 41.65 5.44
N ASP A 212 44.52 40.59 5.22
CA ASP A 212 45.43 40.00 6.19
C ASP A 212 46.87 40.45 5.87
N GLU A 213 47.40 41.36 6.68
CA GLU A 213 48.74 41.93 6.51
C GLU A 213 49.85 40.89 6.69
N THR A 214 49.65 39.85 7.50
CA THR A 214 50.70 38.86 7.77
C THR A 214 50.85 37.89 6.60
N LYS A 215 49.73 37.56 5.95
CA LYS A 215 49.68 36.63 4.81
C LYS A 215 49.70 37.33 3.44
N GLN A 216 49.54 38.66 3.39
CA GLN A 216 49.42 39.46 2.16
C GLN A 216 48.28 38.97 1.24
N VAL A 217 47.13 38.63 1.83
CA VAL A 217 45.94 38.15 1.10
C VAL A 217 44.69 38.95 1.47
N TYR A 218 43.73 39.00 0.56
CA TYR A 218 42.37 39.46 0.81
C TYR A 218 41.45 38.25 0.97
N VAL A 219 40.72 38.21 2.09
CA VAL A 219 39.71 37.19 2.40
C VAL A 219 38.33 37.80 2.22
N VAL A 220 37.43 37.17 1.47
CA VAL A 220 36.07 37.70 1.31
C VAL A 220 35.37 37.75 2.67
N ARG A 221 34.63 38.84 2.93
CA ARG A 221 33.77 38.93 4.12
C ARG A 221 32.53 38.07 3.93
N GLU A 222 31.80 37.83 5.01
CA GLU A 222 30.45 37.27 4.91
C GLU A 222 29.54 38.26 4.15
N LEU A 223 28.96 37.83 3.03
CA LEU A 223 28.16 38.68 2.13
C LEU A 223 26.70 38.26 2.15
N LYS A 224 25.79 39.25 2.18
CA LYS A 224 24.38 39.03 1.84
C LYS A 224 24.23 38.81 0.34
N GLU A 225 23.17 38.11 -0.06
CA GLU A 225 22.91 37.67 -1.43
C GLU A 225 23.02 38.78 -2.49
N PHE A 226 22.36 39.93 -2.26
CA PHE A 226 22.42 41.08 -3.16
C PHE A 226 23.83 41.69 -3.27
N VAL A 227 24.62 41.62 -2.18
CA VAL A 227 26.00 42.14 -2.13
C VAL A 227 26.94 41.21 -2.90
N ALA A 228 26.69 39.90 -2.85
CA ALA A 228 27.43 38.90 -3.62
C ALA A 228 27.16 39.05 -5.13
N GLN A 229 25.91 39.29 -5.54
CA GLN A 229 25.58 39.57 -6.95
C GLN A 229 26.23 40.88 -7.44
N GLU A 230 26.18 41.93 -6.62
CA GLU A 230 26.86 43.19 -6.92
C GLU A 230 28.37 42.97 -7.08
N LEU A 231 29.01 42.22 -6.17
CA LEU A 231 30.43 41.90 -6.24
C LEU A 231 30.78 41.10 -7.50
N LEU A 232 29.99 40.07 -7.84
CA LEU A 232 30.16 39.30 -9.07
C LEU A 232 30.07 40.18 -10.32
N GLY A 233 29.14 41.15 -10.34
CA GLY A 233 29.05 42.14 -11.41
C GLY A 233 30.33 42.96 -11.56
N LEU A 234 30.90 43.43 -10.45
CA LEU A 234 32.16 44.18 -10.45
C LEU A 234 33.37 43.33 -10.86
N LEU A 235 33.44 42.07 -10.42
CA LEU A 235 34.49 41.13 -10.81
C LEU A 235 34.44 40.83 -12.32
N ARG A 236 33.23 40.61 -12.87
CA ARG A 236 33.04 40.47 -14.33
C ARG A 236 33.41 41.73 -15.09
N GLN A 237 33.08 42.92 -14.57
CA GLN A 237 33.49 44.19 -15.18
C GLN A 237 35.02 44.33 -15.23
N ALA A 238 35.73 43.84 -14.20
CA ALA A 238 37.18 43.76 -14.20
C ALA A 238 37.75 42.66 -15.12
N GLY A 239 36.90 41.82 -15.72
CA GLY A 239 37.32 40.67 -16.53
C GLY A 239 37.92 39.53 -15.70
N TYR A 240 37.60 39.46 -14.40
CA TYR A 240 37.97 38.38 -13.49
C TYR A 240 36.99 37.21 -13.65
N THR A 241 37.50 36.01 -13.91
CA THR A 241 36.72 34.83 -14.29
C THR A 241 36.53 33.83 -13.15
N GLN A 242 35.64 32.86 -13.35
CA GLN A 242 35.46 31.74 -12.42
C GLN A 242 36.74 30.89 -12.32
N GLU A 243 37.48 30.75 -13.43
CA GLU A 243 38.76 30.04 -13.45
C GLU A 243 39.83 30.79 -12.64
N ASP A 244 39.86 32.13 -12.71
CA ASP A 244 40.76 32.94 -11.89
C ASP A 244 40.43 32.76 -10.38
N ALA A 245 39.14 32.77 -10.01
CA ALA A 245 38.70 32.54 -8.63
C ALA A 245 39.10 31.15 -8.11
N ALA A 246 38.95 30.12 -8.95
CA ALA A 246 39.35 28.75 -8.62
C ALA A 246 40.88 28.63 -8.45
N GLU A 247 41.67 29.27 -9.31
CA GLU A 247 43.14 29.34 -9.21
C GLU A 247 43.56 30.00 -7.89
N ASP A 248 42.95 31.15 -7.56
CA ASP A 248 43.25 31.92 -6.36
C ASP A 248 42.88 31.15 -5.07
N ASN A 249 41.72 30.48 -5.05
CA ASN A 249 41.33 29.62 -3.93
C ASN A 249 42.28 28.43 -3.76
N ALA A 250 42.61 27.74 -4.85
CA ALA A 250 43.50 26.57 -4.83
C ALA A 250 44.92 26.94 -4.36
N ALA A 251 45.46 28.08 -4.83
CA ALA A 251 46.77 28.59 -4.41
C ALA A 251 46.84 28.91 -2.91
N ASN A 252 45.70 29.19 -2.27
CA ASN A 252 45.59 29.49 -0.85
C ASN A 252 45.13 28.29 -0.01
N GLY A 253 45.20 27.06 -0.55
CA GLY A 253 44.86 25.84 0.17
C GLY A 253 43.36 25.61 0.37
N ILE A 254 42.51 26.43 -0.26
CA ILE A 254 41.07 26.19 -0.34
C ILE A 254 40.85 25.25 -1.52
N THR A 255 40.78 23.95 -1.22
CA THR A 255 40.21 22.98 -2.15
C THR A 255 38.68 23.07 -2.06
N ALA A 256 37.97 22.78 -3.14
CA ALA A 256 36.52 22.97 -3.31
C ALA A 256 35.60 22.17 -2.36
N ALA A 257 36.11 21.73 -1.22
CA ALA A 257 35.44 20.86 -0.27
C ALA A 257 35.71 21.29 1.17
N SER A 258 35.19 22.44 1.58
CA SER A 258 34.87 22.69 3.00
C SER A 258 34.07 23.99 3.20
N GLU A 259 32.97 23.85 3.95
CA GLU A 259 32.33 24.87 4.79
C GLU A 259 31.49 25.95 4.07
N ASP A 260 30.25 25.58 3.73
CA ASP A 260 29.02 25.98 4.46
C ASP A 260 27.82 25.23 3.85
N GLY A 261 27.41 24.13 4.49
CA GLY A 261 26.38 23.18 4.02
C GLY A 261 24.94 23.67 4.18
N GLY A 262 24.67 24.95 3.95
CA GLY A 262 23.37 25.58 4.22
C GLY A 262 22.57 26.06 3.02
N ASP A 263 23.19 26.43 1.89
CA ASP A 263 22.50 27.31 0.93
C ASP A 263 22.26 26.77 -0.50
N ASN A 264 22.75 25.58 -0.87
CA ASN A 264 22.61 25.05 -2.24
C ASN A 264 22.10 23.59 -2.29
N ILE A 265 21.02 23.27 -1.57
CA ILE A 265 20.34 21.98 -1.74
C ILE A 265 19.35 22.14 -2.89
N GLN A 266 19.51 21.37 -3.97
CA GLN A 266 18.64 21.43 -5.15
C GLN A 266 18.06 20.05 -5.47
N PHE A 267 16.75 20.00 -5.70
CA PHE A 267 16.03 18.80 -6.15
C PHE A 267 15.43 19.05 -7.53
N THR A 268 15.33 18.01 -8.35
CA THR A 268 14.55 18.04 -9.59
C THR A 268 13.50 16.95 -9.56
N VAL A 269 12.22 17.33 -9.68
CA VAL A 269 11.09 16.40 -9.65
C VAL A 269 10.23 16.60 -10.89
N PRO A 270 10.22 15.65 -11.84
CA PRO A 270 9.26 15.65 -12.93
C PRO A 270 7.90 15.11 -12.47
N VAL A 271 6.83 15.78 -12.88
CA VAL A 271 5.44 15.34 -12.70
C VAL A 271 4.74 15.33 -14.05
N VAL A 272 4.28 14.16 -14.49
CA VAL A 272 3.60 13.96 -15.77
C VAL A 272 2.10 13.83 -15.54
N TYR A 273 1.32 14.62 -16.27
CA TYR A 273 -0.14 14.64 -16.25
C TYR A 273 -0.67 14.14 -17.60
N SER A 274 -1.61 13.20 -17.58
CA SER A 274 -2.23 12.68 -18.80
C SER A 274 -3.70 12.30 -18.60
N LEU A 275 -4.40 12.10 -19.71
CA LEU A 275 -5.80 11.66 -19.74
C LEU A 275 -5.89 10.29 -20.40
N GLU A 276 -6.42 9.32 -19.68
CA GLU A 276 -6.64 7.96 -20.19
C GLU A 276 -8.11 7.59 -20.05
N GLN A 277 -8.79 7.43 -21.18
CA GLN A 277 -10.24 7.21 -21.20
C GLN A 277 -10.96 8.30 -20.38
N ASP A 278 -11.75 7.94 -19.39
CA ASP A 278 -12.50 8.87 -18.54
C ASP A 278 -11.78 9.21 -17.22
N GLN A 279 -10.46 9.02 -17.17
CA GLN A 279 -9.65 9.15 -15.96
C GLN A 279 -8.47 10.11 -16.16
N PHE A 280 -8.13 10.81 -15.08
CA PHE A 280 -6.96 11.67 -15.00
C PHE A 280 -5.81 10.90 -14.33
N VAL A 281 -4.62 10.96 -14.92
CA VAL A 281 -3.45 10.22 -14.46
C VAL A 281 -2.31 11.16 -14.13
N VAL A 282 -1.65 10.88 -13.00
CA VAL A 282 -0.46 11.60 -12.53
C VAL A 282 0.66 10.61 -12.32
N THR A 283 1.83 10.88 -12.90
CA THR A 283 2.99 10.00 -12.84
C THR A 283 4.24 10.77 -12.41
N ILE A 284 5.03 10.20 -11.51
CA ILE A 284 6.40 10.66 -11.20
C ILE A 284 7.36 9.54 -11.61
N PRO A 285 8.16 9.72 -12.67
CA PRO A 285 9.25 8.80 -13.00
C PRO A 285 10.39 8.98 -11.98
N VAL A 286 10.48 8.08 -11.00
CA VAL A 286 11.39 8.24 -9.84
C VAL A 286 12.86 8.11 -10.24
N ASP A 287 13.18 7.42 -11.33
CA ASP A 287 14.51 7.35 -11.90
C ASP A 287 15.01 8.70 -12.44
N GLU A 288 14.11 9.58 -12.87
CA GLU A 288 14.42 10.94 -13.30
C GLU A 288 14.51 11.97 -12.16
N VAL A 289 14.13 11.59 -10.94
CA VAL A 289 14.23 12.48 -9.77
C VAL A 289 15.71 12.65 -9.38
N GLN A 290 16.15 13.90 -9.31
CA GLN A 290 17.54 14.26 -8.98
C GLN A 290 17.61 14.90 -7.60
N TYR A 291 18.57 14.48 -6.79
CA TYR A 291 18.81 15.02 -5.45
C TYR A 291 20.26 14.81 -5.00
N PRO A 292 20.78 15.65 -4.09
CA PRO A 292 22.13 15.48 -3.56
C PRO A 292 22.20 14.23 -2.69
N LYS A 293 23.25 13.41 -2.82
CA LYS A 293 23.40 12.18 -2.01
C LYS A 293 23.46 12.44 -0.50
N ALA A 294 23.97 13.61 -0.10
CA ALA A 294 23.99 14.05 1.30
C ALA A 294 22.61 14.43 1.83
N ASN A 295 21.62 14.60 0.94
CA ASN A 295 20.25 15.00 1.26
C ASN A 295 19.25 14.05 0.57
N PRO A 296 19.20 12.77 0.98
CA PRO A 296 18.30 11.81 0.37
C PRO A 296 16.84 12.20 0.60
N ILE A 297 16.00 11.99 -0.42
CA ILE A 297 14.55 12.19 -0.34
C ILE A 297 13.95 11.11 0.56
N ALA A 298 13.39 11.54 1.68
CA ALA A 298 12.62 10.67 2.58
C ALA A 298 11.29 10.30 1.95
N ALA A 299 10.52 11.31 1.49
CA ALA A 299 9.21 11.10 0.91
C ALA A 299 8.81 12.17 -0.13
N LEU A 300 7.90 11.80 -1.03
CA LEU A 300 7.22 12.69 -1.96
C LEU A 300 5.72 12.72 -1.66
N SER A 301 5.15 13.89 -1.36
CA SER A 301 3.69 14.07 -1.30
C SER A 301 3.20 14.62 -2.64
N VAL A 302 2.23 13.95 -3.26
CA VAL A 302 1.78 14.26 -4.62
C VAL A 302 0.34 14.76 -4.59
N LEU A 303 0.11 15.95 -5.13
CA LEU A 303 -1.19 16.59 -5.27
C LEU A 303 -2.01 16.57 -3.96
N LYS A 304 -1.38 16.96 -2.84
CA LYS A 304 -1.97 16.94 -1.49
C LYS A 304 -3.36 17.58 -1.41
N TYR A 305 -3.62 18.58 -2.25
CA TYR A 305 -4.86 19.36 -2.24
C TYR A 305 -5.71 19.22 -3.51
N PHE A 306 -5.50 18.17 -4.31
CA PHE A 306 -6.35 17.92 -5.47
C PHE A 306 -7.81 17.71 -5.04
N GLY A 307 -8.69 18.57 -5.55
CA GLY A 307 -10.10 18.55 -5.22
C GLY A 307 -10.43 18.85 -3.75
N ALA A 308 -9.54 19.51 -3.01
CA ALA A 308 -9.76 19.84 -1.61
C ALA A 308 -11.02 20.70 -1.42
N ALA A 309 -11.78 20.38 -0.37
CA ALA A 309 -13.11 20.93 -0.12
C ALA A 309 -13.09 21.97 1.00
N ASP A 310 -13.58 23.17 0.73
CA ASP A 310 -13.73 24.25 1.71
C ASP A 310 -14.86 23.98 2.74
N GLU A 311 -14.99 24.87 3.72
CA GLU A 311 -15.99 24.78 4.80
C GLU A 311 -17.44 24.88 4.31
N GLY A 312 -17.69 25.40 3.11
CA GLY A 312 -19.01 25.49 2.49
C GLY A 312 -19.45 24.23 1.75
N LYS A 313 -18.58 23.23 1.60
CA LYS A 313 -18.92 21.94 0.96
C LYS A 313 -19.31 20.90 2.02
N GLU A 314 -20.29 20.07 1.70
CA GLU A 314 -20.70 18.94 2.55
C GLU A 314 -20.25 17.60 1.95
N GLY A 315 -20.02 16.58 2.78
CA GLY A 315 -19.64 15.26 2.29
C GLY A 315 -18.69 14.51 3.23
N TYR A 316 -17.71 13.82 2.67
CA TYR A 316 -16.70 13.10 3.44
C TYR A 316 -15.44 12.80 2.63
N LEU A 317 -14.33 12.60 3.34
CA LEU A 317 -13.14 11.90 2.88
C LEU A 317 -13.35 10.40 3.08
N PHE A 318 -12.94 9.60 2.12
CA PHE A 318 -12.83 8.15 2.22
C PHE A 318 -11.36 7.74 2.36
N VAL A 319 -11.08 6.93 3.37
CA VAL A 319 -9.76 6.36 3.64
C VAL A 319 -9.84 4.82 3.71
N PRO A 320 -8.82 4.09 3.22
CA PRO A 320 -8.86 2.62 3.11
C PRO A 320 -8.52 1.91 4.43
N ASP A 321 -8.95 2.45 5.57
CA ASP A 321 -8.69 1.90 6.90
C ASP A 321 -9.51 0.62 7.14
N GLY A 322 -8.85 -0.54 7.16
CA GLY A 322 -9.50 -1.83 7.31
C GLY A 322 -10.52 -2.09 6.19
N SER A 323 -11.81 -2.21 6.56
CA SER A 323 -12.90 -2.36 5.58
C SER A 323 -13.17 -1.08 4.78
N GLY A 324 -12.70 0.06 5.28
CA GLY A 324 -12.97 1.41 4.79
C GLY A 324 -13.56 2.29 5.89
N ALA A 325 -13.19 3.57 5.91
CA ALA A 325 -13.73 4.55 6.85
C ALA A 325 -14.04 5.89 6.17
N LEU A 326 -15.02 6.61 6.73
CA LEU A 326 -15.38 7.96 6.33
C LEU A 326 -14.95 8.97 7.41
N ILE A 327 -14.42 10.09 6.96
CA ILE A 327 -14.18 11.30 7.77
C ILE A 327 -15.09 12.38 7.19
N ARG A 328 -16.11 12.81 7.93
CA ARG A 328 -17.04 13.85 7.49
C ARG A 328 -16.30 15.16 7.29
N LEU A 329 -16.59 15.86 6.19
CA LEU A 329 -16.01 17.18 5.97
C LEU A 329 -16.41 18.11 7.11
N ASN A 330 -15.49 18.96 7.55
CA ASN A 330 -15.76 19.99 8.55
C ASN A 330 -16.28 19.44 9.89
N ASN A 331 -15.87 18.22 10.29
CA ASN A 331 -16.38 17.56 11.51
C ASN A 331 -15.90 18.19 12.84
N GLY A 332 -15.05 19.23 12.79
CA GLY A 332 -14.56 19.98 13.95
C GLY A 332 -13.56 19.23 14.83
N LYS A 333 -13.09 18.02 14.43
CA LYS A 333 -12.16 17.20 15.22
C LYS A 333 -10.69 17.63 15.06
N VAL A 334 -10.43 18.93 15.12
CA VAL A 334 -9.09 19.54 14.95
C VAL A 334 -8.07 19.16 16.02
N GLY A 335 -8.51 18.53 17.12
CA GLY A 335 -7.65 17.98 18.17
C GLY A 335 -7.28 16.50 18.02
N ALA A 336 -7.89 15.78 17.07
CA ALA A 336 -7.50 14.40 16.75
C ALA A 336 -6.25 14.40 15.86
N GLU A 337 -5.45 13.34 15.90
CA GLU A 337 -4.33 13.19 14.95
C GLU A 337 -4.85 13.09 13.50
N PRO A 338 -4.21 13.75 12.52
CA PRO A 338 -4.51 13.54 11.10
C PRO A 338 -4.43 12.06 10.73
N TYR A 339 -5.26 11.63 9.78
CA TYR A 339 -5.19 10.27 9.28
C TYR A 339 -3.89 10.09 8.46
N ARG A 340 -3.09 9.09 8.82
CA ARG A 340 -1.85 8.75 8.12
C ARG A 340 -1.56 7.27 8.29
N MET A 341 -1.78 6.48 7.24
CA MET A 341 -1.60 5.02 7.29
C MET A 341 -0.84 4.51 6.06
N PRO A 342 0.23 3.71 6.22
CA PRO A 342 0.90 3.05 5.11
C PRO A 342 -0.01 1.99 4.50
N LEU A 343 0.04 1.86 3.17
CA LEU A 343 -0.59 0.75 2.48
C LEU A 343 0.12 -0.56 2.80
N TYR A 344 -0.65 -1.64 2.83
CA TYR A 344 -0.21 -3.01 3.11
C TYR A 344 0.41 -3.21 4.50
N GLY A 345 0.14 -2.30 5.44
CA GLY A 345 0.60 -2.37 6.82
C GLY A 345 2.04 -1.86 7.00
N GLU A 346 2.59 -2.09 8.19
CA GLU A 346 3.95 -1.66 8.54
C GLU A 346 5.02 -2.51 7.84
N ASP A 347 6.19 -1.92 7.59
CA ASP A 347 7.38 -2.67 7.16
C ASP A 347 8.05 -3.26 8.41
N SER A 348 8.05 -4.58 8.54
CA SER A 348 8.58 -5.30 9.70
C SER A 348 10.11 -5.17 9.83
N THR A 349 10.79 -4.61 8.83
CA THR A 349 12.22 -4.25 8.91
C THR A 349 12.48 -2.84 9.43
N ILE A 350 11.43 -2.10 9.80
CA ILE A 350 11.53 -0.84 10.55
C ILE A 350 11.17 -1.11 12.02
N VAL A 351 12.08 -0.77 12.93
CA VAL A 351 11.91 -1.09 14.35
C VAL A 351 10.93 -0.14 15.02
N VAL A 352 9.76 -0.65 15.41
CA VAL A 352 8.78 0.07 16.22
C VAL A 352 9.01 -0.26 17.70
N LYS A 353 9.58 0.67 18.46
CA LYS A 353 9.92 0.43 19.88
C LYS A 353 8.68 0.37 20.79
N GLU A 354 7.70 1.22 20.51
CA GLU A 354 6.47 1.34 21.29
C GLU A 354 5.27 1.27 20.34
N LYS A 355 4.27 0.44 20.70
CA LYS A 355 3.04 0.26 19.93
C LYS A 355 1.84 0.59 20.81
N ILE A 356 1.55 1.89 20.88
CA ILE A 356 0.47 2.44 21.71
C ILE A 356 -0.90 2.20 21.08
N GLN A 357 -0.95 2.07 19.75
CA GLN A 357 -2.18 1.83 18.99
C GLN A 357 -2.00 0.61 18.07
N SER A 358 -3.07 -0.18 17.90
CA SER A 358 -3.14 -1.23 16.89
C SER A 358 -4.21 -0.87 15.87
N ASN A 359 -3.76 -0.57 14.65
CA ASN A 359 -4.63 -0.23 13.53
C ASN A 359 -4.84 -1.45 12.62
N GLU A 360 -5.99 -1.49 11.97
CA GLU A 360 -6.24 -2.37 10.84
C GLU A 360 -5.35 -1.94 9.65
N ALA A 361 -4.90 -2.90 8.85
CA ALA A 361 -4.06 -2.60 7.70
C ALA A 361 -4.86 -1.90 6.59
N SER A 362 -4.28 -0.88 5.94
CA SER A 362 -4.84 -0.32 4.71
C SER A 362 -4.55 -1.24 3.53
N ARG A 363 -5.55 -2.02 3.09
CA ARG A 363 -5.35 -3.14 2.16
C ARG A 363 -5.53 -2.81 0.69
N LEU A 364 -6.30 -1.77 0.39
CA LEU A 364 -6.61 -1.35 -0.97
C LEU A 364 -5.91 -0.02 -1.28
N PRO A 365 -5.19 0.09 -2.42
CA PRO A 365 -4.46 1.28 -2.82
C PRO A 365 -5.39 2.37 -3.37
N VAL A 366 -6.32 2.83 -2.54
CA VAL A 366 -7.33 3.82 -2.91
C VAL A 366 -7.58 4.84 -1.81
N PHE A 367 -8.02 6.03 -2.22
CA PHE A 367 -8.56 7.06 -1.35
C PHE A 367 -9.60 7.86 -2.13
N GLY A 368 -10.41 8.70 -1.49
CA GLY A 368 -11.39 9.49 -2.24
C GLY A 368 -12.06 10.58 -1.44
N MET A 369 -12.82 11.42 -2.13
CA MET A 369 -13.58 12.49 -1.50
C MET A 369 -14.93 12.62 -2.19
N LYS A 370 -15.97 12.80 -1.38
CA LYS A 370 -17.27 13.28 -1.81
C LYS A 370 -17.43 14.74 -1.35
N GLN A 371 -17.78 15.61 -2.29
CA GLN A 371 -18.22 16.97 -2.03
C GLN A 371 -19.56 17.23 -2.74
N ASN A 372 -20.59 17.54 -1.96
CA ASN A 372 -21.98 17.70 -2.39
C ASN A 372 -22.46 16.47 -3.19
N ASP A 373 -22.77 16.66 -4.48
CA ASP A 373 -23.21 15.62 -5.42
C ASP A 373 -22.10 15.17 -6.38
N ARG A 374 -20.81 15.45 -6.07
CA ARG A 374 -19.64 15.04 -6.85
C ARG A 374 -18.68 14.25 -5.98
N ALA A 375 -17.96 13.31 -6.59
CA ALA A 375 -16.90 12.59 -5.89
C ALA A 375 -15.77 12.17 -6.84
N PHE A 376 -14.60 11.92 -6.26
CA PHE A 376 -13.52 11.22 -6.95
C PHE A 376 -13.01 10.06 -6.10
N VAL A 377 -12.43 9.06 -6.78
CA VAL A 377 -11.56 8.05 -6.18
C VAL A 377 -10.17 8.15 -6.82
N GLY A 378 -9.14 8.27 -6.00
CA GLY A 378 -7.74 8.14 -6.39
C GLY A 378 -7.30 6.68 -6.22
N ILE A 379 -6.77 6.07 -7.28
CA ILE A 379 -6.24 4.70 -7.32
C ILE A 379 -4.73 4.79 -7.49
N ILE A 380 -3.97 4.25 -6.54
CA ILE A 380 -2.50 4.21 -6.59
C ILE A 380 -2.11 2.98 -7.40
N GLU A 381 -1.79 3.18 -8.68
CA GLU A 381 -1.51 2.14 -9.68
C GLU A 381 -0.07 1.62 -9.58
N LYS A 382 0.90 2.51 -9.33
CA LYS A 382 2.32 2.17 -9.15
C LYS A 382 2.91 2.91 -7.95
N GLY A 383 3.88 2.27 -7.29
CA GLY A 383 4.47 2.79 -6.03
C GLY A 383 3.60 2.57 -4.79
N ASP A 384 2.57 1.73 -4.89
CA ASP A 384 1.61 1.44 -3.82
C ASP A 384 2.23 0.93 -2.52
N ALA A 385 3.26 0.08 -2.56
CA ALA A 385 3.92 -0.42 -1.36
C ALA A 385 4.82 0.65 -0.68
N LEU A 386 5.09 1.77 -1.35
CA LEU A 386 5.78 2.93 -0.77
C LEU A 386 4.77 3.95 -0.20
N ALA A 387 3.48 3.79 -0.51
CA ALA A 387 2.49 4.82 -0.31
C ALA A 387 1.91 4.80 1.11
N THR A 388 1.65 6.00 1.60
CA THR A 388 0.88 6.31 2.80
C THR A 388 -0.31 7.16 2.37
N VAL A 389 -1.51 6.76 2.75
CA VAL A 389 -2.71 7.60 2.55
C VAL A 389 -2.78 8.60 3.70
N THR A 390 -2.94 9.87 3.35
CA THR A 390 -3.06 10.97 4.29
C THR A 390 -4.42 11.65 4.15
N ALA A 391 -5.02 12.06 5.26
CA ALA A 391 -6.24 12.86 5.26
C ALA A 391 -6.32 13.77 6.48
N ASP A 392 -6.86 14.97 6.30
CA ASP A 392 -7.11 15.91 7.39
C ASP A 392 -8.35 16.76 7.12
N VAL A 393 -8.92 17.27 8.21
CA VAL A 393 -10.14 18.09 8.20
C VAL A 393 -9.80 19.57 8.16
N SER A 394 -10.75 20.37 7.69
CA SER A 394 -10.66 21.83 7.77
C SER A 394 -10.52 22.34 9.21
N GLY A 395 -10.00 23.57 9.34
CA GLY A 395 -9.94 24.30 10.61
C GLY A 395 -8.68 24.04 11.45
N ARG A 396 -7.89 22.99 11.17
CA ARG A 396 -6.64 22.73 11.91
C ARG A 396 -5.54 23.73 11.56
N TYR A 397 -5.26 23.85 10.26
CA TYR A 397 -4.18 24.70 9.74
C TYR A 397 -4.64 25.62 8.59
N HIS A 398 -5.77 25.28 7.97
CA HIS A 398 -6.40 25.96 6.83
C HIS A 398 -7.87 25.53 6.73
N GLN A 399 -8.68 26.22 5.94
CA GLN A 399 -10.13 25.98 5.80
C GLN A 399 -10.51 24.77 4.92
N TYR A 400 -9.52 24.05 4.38
CA TYR A 400 -9.76 22.94 3.44
C TYR A 400 -9.65 21.57 4.10
N ASN A 401 -10.54 20.65 3.70
CA ASN A 401 -10.41 19.22 3.93
C ASN A 401 -9.62 18.60 2.77
N SER A 402 -8.73 17.65 3.05
CA SER A 402 -7.87 17.05 2.03
C SER A 402 -7.63 15.57 2.26
N VAL A 403 -7.42 14.84 1.17
CA VAL A 403 -7.03 13.43 1.16
C VAL A 403 -6.11 13.16 -0.03
N ALA A 404 -4.98 12.50 0.21
CA ALA A 404 -3.95 12.30 -0.79
C ALA A 404 -3.05 11.09 -0.47
N SER A 405 -1.98 10.95 -1.25
CA SER A 405 -0.95 9.93 -1.07
C SER A 405 0.44 10.55 -0.95
N GLU A 406 1.25 10.00 -0.04
CA GLU A 406 2.67 10.29 0.16
C GLU A 406 3.51 9.03 -0.03
N TYR A 407 4.68 9.11 -0.65
CA TYR A 407 5.51 7.96 -1.03
C TYR A 407 6.87 8.01 -0.37
N HIS A 408 7.20 7.01 0.46
CA HIS A 408 8.50 6.91 1.12
C HIS A 408 9.55 6.29 0.21
N LEU A 409 10.60 7.04 -0.12
CA LEU A 409 11.65 6.61 -1.06
C LEU A 409 12.92 6.11 -0.38
N VAL A 410 13.30 6.72 0.75
CA VAL A 410 14.50 6.38 1.52
C VAL A 410 14.14 6.28 2.99
N ASN A 411 14.38 5.11 3.59
CA ASN A 411 14.29 4.94 5.04
C ASN A 411 15.62 5.30 5.73
N MET A 412 15.52 5.75 6.99
CA MET A 412 16.66 6.14 7.83
C MET A 412 16.53 5.56 9.24
N ASP A 413 17.65 5.13 9.81
CA ASP A 413 17.79 4.76 11.21
C ASP A 413 19.14 5.24 11.75
N TYR A 414 19.32 5.24 13.07
CA TYR A 414 20.56 5.65 13.71
C TYR A 414 21.43 4.44 14.06
N TYR A 415 22.70 4.50 13.65
CA TYR A 415 23.72 3.60 14.16
C TYR A 415 24.40 4.21 15.39
N THR A 416 24.17 3.63 16.56
CA THR A 416 24.71 4.10 17.84
C THR A 416 25.99 3.36 18.21
N LEU A 417 27.09 4.10 18.33
CA LEU A 417 28.38 3.65 18.84
C LEU A 417 28.54 4.02 20.32
N ASN A 418 28.77 3.01 21.15
CA ASN A 418 29.08 3.19 22.56
C ASN A 418 30.58 2.99 22.78
N SER A 419 31.26 4.00 23.33
CA SER A 419 32.67 3.94 23.73
C SER A 419 32.82 4.42 25.17
N GLY A 420 32.77 3.49 26.13
CA GLY A 420 32.73 3.81 27.56
C GLY A 420 31.43 4.52 27.92
N GLU A 421 31.53 5.70 28.55
CA GLU A 421 30.37 6.56 28.88
C GLU A 421 29.91 7.44 27.70
N ARG A 422 30.62 7.44 26.57
CA ARG A 422 30.27 8.27 25.41
C ARG A 422 29.42 7.49 24.41
N THR A 423 28.26 8.04 24.11
CA THR A 423 27.34 7.56 23.08
C THR A 423 27.38 8.53 21.90
N SER A 424 27.59 8.03 20.69
CA SER A 424 27.48 8.81 19.45
C SER A 424 26.58 8.07 18.46
N SER A 425 25.67 8.77 17.80
CA SER A 425 24.76 8.20 16.80
C SER A 425 24.98 8.86 15.45
N VAL A 426 25.04 8.06 14.39
CA VAL A 426 25.18 8.52 13.01
C VAL A 426 23.98 8.03 12.20
N PRO A 427 23.32 8.88 11.41
CA PRO A 427 22.21 8.44 10.56
C PRO A 427 22.72 7.48 9.48
N MET A 428 21.91 6.48 9.19
CA MET A 428 22.14 5.50 8.15
C MET A 428 20.93 5.41 7.26
N PHE A 429 21.18 5.51 5.97
CA PHE A 429 20.14 5.54 4.94
C PHE A 429 20.10 4.23 4.18
N GLN A 430 18.91 3.85 3.76
CA GLN A 430 18.71 2.77 2.80
C GLN A 430 19.57 2.98 1.55
N SER A 431 20.32 1.94 1.15
CA SER A 431 21.31 2.02 0.08
C SER A 431 20.73 1.92 -1.33
N LYS A 432 19.66 1.12 -1.49
CA LYS A 432 18.98 0.89 -2.77
C LYS A 432 17.58 1.48 -2.73
N THR A 433 17.29 2.40 -3.63
CA THR A 433 15.98 3.07 -3.73
C THR A 433 15.20 2.56 -4.92
N TYR A 434 13.87 2.70 -4.84
CA TYR A 434 12.99 2.42 -5.96
C TYR A 434 13.28 3.36 -7.14
N LYS A 435 13.16 2.83 -8.36
CA LYS A 435 13.48 3.52 -9.63
C LYS A 435 12.38 3.42 -10.69
N GLY A 436 11.25 2.81 -10.36
CA GLY A 436 10.11 2.79 -11.27
C GLY A 436 9.20 4.01 -11.06
N ASP A 437 8.04 4.00 -11.69
CA ASP A 437 7.09 5.10 -11.55
C ASP A 437 6.32 5.04 -10.23
N ILE A 438 5.96 6.22 -9.73
CA ILE A 438 4.77 6.42 -8.90
C ILE A 438 3.63 6.85 -9.82
N ARG A 439 2.46 6.23 -9.71
CA ARG A 439 1.32 6.52 -10.60
C ARG A 439 0.00 6.53 -9.85
N ILE A 440 -0.75 7.63 -9.97
CA ILE A 440 -2.08 7.81 -9.37
C ILE A 440 -3.09 8.06 -10.48
N ARG A 441 -4.26 7.43 -10.38
CA ARG A 441 -5.37 7.54 -11.33
C ARG A 441 -6.61 8.03 -10.61
N TYR A 442 -7.16 9.15 -11.07
CA TYR A 442 -8.38 9.75 -10.54
C TYR A 442 -9.56 9.44 -11.46
N ALA A 443 -10.59 8.83 -10.88
CA ALA A 443 -11.88 8.61 -11.54
C ALA A 443 -12.97 9.45 -10.86
N PHE A 444 -13.86 10.03 -11.65
CA PHE A 444 -14.86 11.00 -11.20
C PHE A 444 -16.28 10.46 -11.34
N THR A 445 -17.12 10.73 -10.34
CA THR A 445 -18.53 10.33 -10.28
C THR A 445 -19.42 11.49 -9.81
N ALA A 446 -20.71 11.43 -10.12
CA ALA A 446 -21.69 12.48 -9.87
C ALA A 446 -23.07 11.92 -9.51
N GLY A 447 -23.91 12.78 -8.91
CA GLY A 447 -25.30 12.48 -8.59
C GLY A 447 -25.42 11.38 -7.54
N SER A 448 -26.35 10.44 -7.74
CA SER A 448 -26.56 9.32 -6.81
C SER A 448 -25.37 8.37 -6.72
N SER A 449 -24.48 8.36 -7.72
CA SER A 449 -23.25 7.56 -7.71
C SER A 449 -22.07 8.28 -7.05
N ALA A 450 -22.25 9.53 -6.60
CA ALA A 450 -21.24 10.30 -5.88
C ALA A 450 -21.20 9.89 -4.41
N ASP A 451 -20.86 8.64 -4.15
CA ASP A 451 -20.70 8.08 -2.81
C ASP A 451 -19.60 7.00 -2.76
N TYR A 452 -19.37 6.41 -1.58
CA TYR A 452 -18.31 5.40 -1.40
C TYR A 452 -18.65 4.09 -2.11
N VAL A 453 -19.93 3.81 -2.37
CA VAL A 453 -20.37 2.66 -3.17
C VAL A 453 -19.97 2.87 -4.63
N GLY A 454 -20.19 4.06 -5.17
CA GLY A 454 -19.74 4.48 -6.50
C GLY A 454 -18.22 4.39 -6.64
N MET A 455 -17.47 4.90 -5.65
CA MET A 455 -16.01 4.78 -5.60
C MET A 455 -15.54 3.31 -5.61
N ALA A 456 -16.15 2.46 -4.78
CA ALA A 456 -15.82 1.03 -4.71
C ALA A 456 -16.14 0.30 -6.02
N LYS A 457 -17.26 0.64 -6.68
CA LYS A 457 -17.61 0.10 -8.01
C LYS A 457 -16.58 0.48 -9.08
N MET A 458 -16.11 1.73 -9.07
CA MET A 458 -15.05 2.19 -9.98
C MET A 458 -13.75 1.43 -9.75
N TYR A 459 -13.35 1.24 -8.49
CA TYR A 459 -12.15 0.47 -8.17
C TYR A 459 -12.29 -1.01 -8.56
N ARG A 460 -13.46 -1.62 -8.33
CA ARG A 460 -13.77 -2.98 -8.82
C ARG A 460 -13.63 -3.09 -10.33
N GLN A 461 -14.18 -2.13 -11.07
CA GLN A 461 -14.06 -2.12 -12.53
C GLN A 461 -12.60 -1.99 -12.99
N TYR A 462 -11.83 -1.15 -12.30
CA TYR A 462 -10.38 -1.07 -12.51
C TYR A 462 -9.69 -2.42 -12.26
N LEU A 463 -10.00 -3.14 -11.18
CA LEU A 463 -9.43 -4.48 -10.91
C LEU A 463 -9.79 -5.49 -12.00
N VAL A 464 -11.05 -5.51 -12.45
CA VAL A 464 -11.50 -6.39 -13.54
C VAL A 464 -10.74 -6.12 -14.83
N GLN A 465 -10.54 -4.84 -15.18
CA GLN A 465 -9.86 -4.45 -16.41
C GLN A 465 -8.34 -4.64 -16.35
N SER A 466 -7.70 -4.35 -15.20
CA SER A 466 -6.24 -4.36 -15.06
C SER A 466 -5.66 -5.72 -14.71
N SER A 467 -6.37 -6.53 -13.92
CA SER A 467 -5.88 -7.81 -13.40
C SER A 467 -6.60 -9.03 -13.96
N GLY A 468 -7.68 -8.84 -14.72
CA GLY A 468 -8.50 -9.93 -15.26
C GLY A 468 -9.32 -10.66 -14.20
N LEU A 469 -9.68 -9.96 -13.11
CA LEU A 469 -10.49 -10.52 -12.02
C LEU A 469 -11.80 -11.12 -12.57
N THR A 470 -12.07 -12.39 -12.23
CA THR A 470 -13.20 -13.15 -12.79
C THR A 470 -14.32 -13.35 -11.77
N ARG A 471 -15.56 -13.46 -12.24
CA ARG A 471 -16.73 -13.69 -11.40
C ARG A 471 -16.68 -15.07 -10.75
N LEU A 472 -17.12 -15.14 -9.50
CA LEU A 472 -17.37 -16.41 -8.83
C LEU A 472 -18.50 -17.17 -9.53
N PRO A 473 -18.42 -18.52 -9.57
CA PRO A 473 -19.55 -19.32 -10.01
C PRO A 473 -20.67 -19.28 -8.95
N ALA A 474 -21.92 -19.38 -9.41
CA ALA A 474 -23.07 -19.55 -8.54
C ALA A 474 -22.89 -20.77 -7.61
N GLN A 475 -23.17 -20.59 -6.32
CA GLN A 475 -23.01 -21.63 -5.31
C GLN A 475 -24.37 -22.11 -4.80
N LYS A 476 -24.46 -23.40 -4.46
CA LYS A 476 -25.69 -23.96 -3.88
C LYS A 476 -25.79 -23.74 -2.37
N ALA A 477 -24.66 -23.52 -1.72
CA ALA A 477 -24.54 -23.30 -0.28
C ALA A 477 -23.34 -22.39 -0.02
N SER A 478 -23.44 -21.55 1.00
CA SER A 478 -22.35 -20.73 1.50
C SER A 478 -21.27 -21.63 2.11
N PRO A 479 -19.98 -21.36 1.85
CA PRO A 479 -18.88 -22.03 2.53
C PRO A 479 -18.89 -21.79 4.05
N PHE A 480 -18.74 -22.88 4.82
CA PHE A 480 -18.33 -22.84 6.22
C PHE A 480 -16.81 -23.06 6.28
N ILE A 481 -16.07 -22.05 6.69
CA ILE A 481 -14.62 -22.15 6.86
C ILE A 481 -14.34 -22.65 8.27
N MET A 482 -13.62 -23.76 8.36
CA MET A 482 -13.13 -24.34 9.61
C MET A 482 -11.61 -24.27 9.60
N GLU A 483 -11.02 -23.47 10.47
CA GLU A 483 -9.60 -23.53 10.78
C GLU A 483 -9.35 -24.55 11.88
N LEU A 484 -8.40 -25.46 11.67
CA LEU A 484 -7.97 -26.43 12.66
C LEU A 484 -6.48 -26.27 13.00
N HIS A 485 -6.16 -26.27 14.28
CA HIS A 485 -4.77 -26.33 14.76
C HIS A 485 -4.28 -27.77 14.84
N GLY A 486 -3.16 -28.05 14.17
CA GLY A 486 -2.55 -29.37 14.06
C GLY A 486 -1.77 -29.78 15.31
N ALA A 487 -0.55 -29.26 15.47
CA ALA A 487 0.33 -29.55 16.60
C ALA A 487 1.20 -28.34 16.92
N PHE A 488 1.76 -28.29 18.13
CA PHE A 488 2.74 -27.28 18.53
C PHE A 488 3.95 -27.92 19.24
N GLN A 489 5.01 -27.14 19.45
CA GLN A 489 6.16 -27.57 20.25
C GLN A 489 5.95 -27.23 21.72
N ARG A 490 6.13 -28.22 22.59
CA ARG A 490 6.05 -28.06 24.05
C ARG A 490 7.35 -28.45 24.71
N ASP A 491 7.88 -27.58 25.57
CA ASP A 491 8.99 -27.95 26.45
C ASP A 491 8.52 -28.97 27.48
N LYS A 492 9.19 -30.12 27.54
CA LYS A 492 8.96 -31.20 28.51
C LYS A 492 10.28 -31.55 29.16
N SER A 493 10.22 -32.05 30.39
CA SER A 493 11.40 -32.56 31.09
C SER A 493 11.26 -34.04 31.40
N PHE A 494 12.36 -34.77 31.28
CA PHE A 494 12.49 -36.14 31.79
C PHE A 494 13.74 -36.21 32.65
N LEU A 495 13.58 -36.56 33.93
CA LEU A 495 14.67 -36.56 34.93
C LEU A 495 15.45 -35.23 35.00
N GLY A 496 14.76 -34.10 34.81
CA GLY A 496 15.37 -32.76 34.82
C GLY A 496 16.06 -32.34 33.51
N ILE A 497 16.05 -33.19 32.48
CA ILE A 497 16.56 -32.85 31.14
C ILE A 497 15.40 -32.34 30.29
N HIS A 498 15.47 -31.07 29.90
CA HIS A 498 14.49 -30.41 29.03
C HIS A 498 14.66 -30.86 27.57
N TYR A 499 13.53 -31.04 26.88
CA TYR A 499 13.47 -31.35 25.45
C TYR A 499 12.14 -30.85 24.86
N ASN A 500 12.18 -30.45 23.58
CA ASN A 500 10.97 -30.06 22.86
C ASN A 500 10.26 -31.30 22.32
N ALA A 501 9.01 -31.48 22.73
CA ALA A 501 8.11 -32.52 22.24
C ALA A 501 7.08 -31.91 21.27
N THR A 502 6.69 -32.67 20.25
CA THR A 502 5.54 -32.32 19.40
C THR A 502 4.26 -32.76 20.09
N GLU A 503 3.40 -31.79 20.45
CA GLU A 503 2.12 -32.03 21.12
C GLU A 503 0.98 -31.86 20.11
N PRO A 504 0.18 -32.90 19.82
CA PRO A 504 -0.91 -32.81 18.85
C PRO A 504 -2.15 -32.14 19.46
N LEU A 505 -2.72 -31.14 18.76
CA LEU A 505 -3.99 -30.48 19.10
C LEU A 505 -5.18 -31.07 18.33
N THR A 506 -4.98 -31.38 17.05
CA THR A 506 -5.96 -32.08 16.22
C THR A 506 -5.22 -32.97 15.25
N THR A 507 -5.38 -34.29 15.33
CA THR A 507 -4.77 -35.23 14.37
C THR A 507 -5.51 -35.25 13.03
N TYR A 508 -4.90 -35.78 11.96
CA TYR A 508 -5.57 -35.90 10.65
C TYR A 508 -6.85 -36.75 10.74
N GLY A 509 -6.85 -37.79 11.58
CA GLY A 509 -8.03 -38.63 11.82
C GLY A 509 -9.12 -37.92 12.61
N GLU A 510 -8.76 -37.04 13.55
CA GLU A 510 -9.72 -36.22 14.30
C GLU A 510 -10.32 -35.12 13.44
N ALA A 511 -9.54 -34.50 12.54
CA ALA A 511 -10.05 -33.57 11.55
C ALA A 511 -11.16 -34.23 10.70
N LYS A 512 -10.97 -35.49 10.25
CA LYS A 512 -12.02 -36.26 9.54
C LYS A 512 -13.28 -36.45 10.38
N LYS A 513 -13.14 -36.69 11.70
CA LYS A 513 -14.30 -36.82 12.59
C LYS A 513 -15.07 -35.50 12.68
N LEU A 514 -14.37 -34.38 12.84
CA LEU A 514 -15.01 -33.06 12.90
C LEU A 514 -15.72 -32.71 11.60
N LEU A 515 -15.10 -32.99 10.45
CA LEU A 515 -15.74 -32.85 9.14
C LEU A 515 -17.03 -33.69 9.05
N GLY A 516 -16.97 -34.96 9.44
CA GLY A 516 -18.15 -35.83 9.47
C GLY A 516 -19.24 -35.31 10.42
N MET A 517 -18.87 -34.78 11.59
CA MET A 517 -19.84 -34.19 12.54
C MET A 517 -20.57 -32.96 11.97
N LEU A 518 -19.90 -32.14 11.17
CA LEU A 518 -20.50 -31.00 10.46
C LEU A 518 -21.41 -31.47 9.33
N GLU A 519 -20.94 -32.41 8.50
CA GLU A 519 -21.73 -33.01 7.40
C GLU A 519 -23.01 -33.69 7.93
N ASP A 520 -22.91 -34.50 8.99
CA ASP A 520 -24.04 -35.19 9.64
C ASP A 520 -25.06 -34.20 10.23
N ARG A 521 -24.61 -32.99 10.56
CA ARG A 521 -25.44 -31.88 11.02
C ARG A 521 -25.91 -30.95 9.88
N GLY A 522 -25.69 -31.33 8.62
CA GLY A 522 -26.22 -30.62 7.46
C GLY A 522 -25.41 -29.41 7.01
N VAL A 523 -24.15 -29.28 7.44
CA VAL A 523 -23.22 -28.31 6.85
C VAL A 523 -22.72 -28.88 5.52
N SER A 524 -23.22 -28.33 4.42
CA SER A 524 -23.10 -28.96 3.10
C SER A 524 -21.93 -28.46 2.25
N SER A 525 -21.37 -27.31 2.60
CA SER A 525 -20.18 -26.72 1.94
C SER A 525 -19.15 -26.39 3.02
N ILE A 526 -18.06 -27.14 3.07
CA ILE A 526 -17.01 -26.99 4.08
C ILE A 526 -15.67 -26.68 3.40
N VAL A 527 -14.97 -25.70 3.96
CA VAL A 527 -13.59 -25.37 3.64
C VAL A 527 -12.74 -25.57 4.89
N LEU A 528 -11.80 -26.51 4.86
CA LEU A 528 -10.86 -26.79 5.92
C LEU A 528 -9.55 -26.02 5.67
N ARG A 529 -9.25 -25.03 6.50
CA ARG A 529 -7.90 -24.48 6.67
C ARG A 529 -7.18 -25.25 7.78
N TYR A 530 -5.99 -25.77 7.52
CA TYR A 530 -5.29 -26.60 8.51
C TYR A 530 -3.90 -26.07 8.81
N VAL A 531 -3.74 -25.47 9.99
CA VAL A 531 -2.53 -24.79 10.42
C VAL A 531 -1.63 -25.73 11.24
N GLU A 532 -0.33 -25.45 11.25
CA GLU A 532 0.68 -26.20 12.03
C GLU A 532 0.74 -27.72 11.71
N TRP A 533 0.45 -28.09 10.46
CA TRP A 533 0.31 -29.49 10.01
C TRP A 533 1.63 -30.21 9.69
N PHE A 534 2.77 -29.51 9.62
CA PHE A 534 4.06 -30.04 9.16
C PHE A 534 5.24 -29.64 10.08
N ASN A 535 6.39 -30.30 9.89
CA ASN A 535 7.67 -29.99 10.55
C ASN A 535 7.59 -29.86 12.09
N GLY A 536 6.82 -30.74 12.71
CA GLY A 536 6.63 -30.77 14.16
C GLY A 536 5.68 -29.71 14.71
N GLY A 537 4.99 -28.93 13.86
CA GLY A 537 4.13 -27.86 14.35
C GLY A 537 4.94 -26.69 14.90
N ILE A 538 6.18 -26.54 14.44
CA ILE A 538 7.00 -25.37 14.74
C ILE A 538 6.33 -24.17 14.03
N ARG A 539 5.99 -23.13 14.80
CA ARG A 539 5.49 -21.86 14.27
C ARG A 539 6.50 -21.32 13.26
N TYR A 540 6.05 -20.94 12.07
CA TYR A 540 6.92 -20.38 11.02
C TYR A 540 8.03 -21.34 10.54
N ALA A 541 7.78 -22.64 10.58
CA ALA A 541 8.73 -23.62 10.04
C ALA A 541 8.95 -23.40 8.54
N SER A 542 10.22 -23.36 8.11
CA SER A 542 10.54 -23.18 6.69
C SER A 542 9.89 -24.25 5.79
N PRO A 543 9.16 -23.86 4.73
CA PRO A 543 8.51 -24.81 3.82
C PRO A 543 9.44 -25.37 2.73
N ARG A 544 10.74 -25.04 2.75
CA ARG A 544 11.75 -25.63 1.84
C ARG A 544 11.77 -27.16 1.93
N LYS A 545 11.49 -27.71 3.13
CA LYS A 545 11.31 -29.13 3.38
C LYS A 545 10.01 -29.30 4.14
N THR A 546 9.02 -29.96 3.55
CA THR A 546 7.73 -30.23 4.19
C THR A 546 7.65 -31.70 4.60
N SER A 547 7.62 -31.94 5.91
CA SER A 547 7.47 -33.29 6.48
C SER A 547 6.18 -33.37 7.30
N PRO A 548 5.20 -34.22 6.91
CA PRO A 548 4.02 -34.48 7.71
C PRO A 548 4.38 -35.01 9.11
N ILE A 549 3.60 -34.64 10.12
CA ILE A 549 3.92 -34.90 11.52
C ILE A 549 3.48 -36.30 11.93
N GLY A 550 4.40 -37.11 12.47
CA GLY A 550 4.10 -38.46 12.94
C GLY A 550 2.98 -38.51 14.00
N ALA A 551 3.03 -37.60 14.98
CA ALA A 551 2.01 -37.48 16.03
C ALA A 551 0.60 -37.13 15.49
N LEU A 552 0.50 -36.56 14.28
CA LEU A 552 -0.78 -36.28 13.63
C LEU A 552 -1.29 -37.46 12.77
N GLY A 553 -0.47 -38.49 12.55
CA GLY A 553 -0.76 -39.63 11.66
C GLY A 553 0.22 -39.76 10.47
N GLY A 554 1.22 -38.89 10.39
CA GLY A 554 2.27 -38.92 9.36
C GLY A 554 1.74 -38.77 7.93
N LYS A 555 2.56 -39.19 6.96
CA LYS A 555 2.24 -39.04 5.53
C LYS A 555 0.96 -39.80 5.12
N SER A 556 0.71 -40.98 5.71
CA SER A 556 -0.49 -41.76 5.40
C SER A 556 -1.75 -41.06 5.91
N GLY A 557 -1.76 -40.57 7.16
CA GLY A 557 -2.91 -39.86 7.72
C GLY A 557 -3.24 -38.58 6.95
N LEU A 558 -2.23 -37.82 6.53
CA LEU A 558 -2.44 -36.63 5.71
C LEU A 558 -3.07 -36.98 4.35
N LYS A 559 -2.57 -38.04 3.70
CA LYS A 559 -3.11 -38.52 2.42
C LYS A 559 -4.57 -38.98 2.58
N ASP A 560 -4.87 -39.72 3.64
CA ASP A 560 -6.22 -40.19 3.96
C ASP A 560 -7.21 -39.05 4.25
N LEU A 561 -6.74 -37.93 4.82
CA LEU A 561 -7.54 -36.72 5.02
C LEU A 561 -7.76 -35.99 3.70
N ALA A 562 -6.71 -35.84 2.88
CA ALA A 562 -6.82 -35.18 1.58
C ALA A 562 -7.75 -35.95 0.62
N GLU A 563 -7.65 -37.28 0.58
CA GLU A 563 -8.55 -38.14 -0.20
C GLU A 563 -9.99 -38.09 0.32
N TYR A 564 -10.17 -38.06 1.66
CA TYR A 564 -11.49 -37.86 2.26
C TYR A 564 -12.11 -36.54 1.80
N ALA A 565 -11.37 -35.44 1.95
CA ALA A 565 -11.83 -34.11 1.57
C ALA A 565 -12.19 -34.05 0.07
N GLN A 566 -11.32 -34.58 -0.79
CA GLN A 566 -11.57 -34.63 -2.23
C GLN A 566 -12.84 -35.44 -2.58
N SER A 567 -13.02 -36.63 -1.97
CA SER A 567 -14.18 -37.50 -2.23
C SER A 567 -15.52 -36.88 -1.79
N ARG A 568 -15.46 -35.94 -0.85
CA ARG A 568 -16.61 -35.22 -0.28
C ARG A 568 -16.75 -33.80 -0.81
N GLN A 569 -15.89 -33.37 -1.73
CA GLN A 569 -15.85 -32.01 -2.27
C GLN A 569 -15.60 -30.92 -1.20
N ILE A 570 -14.88 -31.27 -0.14
CA ILE A 570 -14.45 -30.34 0.91
C ILE A 570 -13.18 -29.63 0.43
N GLY A 571 -13.16 -28.30 0.49
CA GLY A 571 -11.98 -27.51 0.15
C GLY A 571 -10.90 -27.70 1.22
N PHE A 572 -9.76 -28.31 0.90
CA PHE A 572 -8.68 -28.54 1.87
C PHE A 572 -7.49 -27.63 1.57
N TYR A 573 -7.15 -26.76 2.53
CA TYR A 573 -6.11 -25.73 2.45
C TYR A 573 -5.13 -25.84 3.63
N PRO A 574 -4.13 -26.73 3.57
CA PRO A 574 -3.00 -26.71 4.49
C PRO A 574 -2.26 -25.37 4.42
N ASP A 575 -2.00 -24.79 5.58
CA ASP A 575 -1.43 -23.46 5.72
C ASP A 575 0.10 -23.44 5.71
N VAL A 576 0.68 -22.35 5.21
CA VAL A 576 2.13 -22.13 5.12
C VAL A 576 2.49 -20.64 5.15
N SER A 577 3.60 -20.33 5.83
CA SER A 577 4.30 -19.02 5.80
C SER A 577 5.55 -19.10 4.92
N PHE A 578 5.83 -18.02 4.16
CA PHE A 578 7.01 -17.86 3.30
C PHE A 578 7.87 -16.63 3.65
N LEU A 579 7.27 -15.61 4.26
CA LEU A 579 7.88 -14.35 4.70
C LEU A 579 8.26 -14.38 6.18
N GLU A 580 7.79 -15.37 6.95
CA GLU A 580 8.12 -15.55 8.36
C GLU A 580 8.92 -16.85 8.59
N ALA A 581 9.95 -16.81 9.44
CA ALA A 581 10.77 -17.99 9.75
C ALA A 581 11.17 -18.11 11.23
N ASP A 582 11.22 -19.35 11.72
CA ASP A 582 11.74 -19.69 13.06
C ASP A 582 13.27 -19.48 13.18
N LYS A 583 13.98 -19.47 12.06
CA LYS A 583 15.45 -19.41 11.97
C LYS A 583 15.92 -18.21 11.16
N LYS A 584 17.08 -17.68 11.55
CA LYS A 584 17.75 -16.55 10.88
C LYS A 584 18.24 -16.80 9.45
N THR A 585 18.16 -18.02 8.93
CA THR A 585 18.69 -18.36 7.60
C THR A 585 17.81 -17.73 6.53
N GLY A 586 18.39 -16.84 5.71
CA GLY A 586 17.64 -16.06 4.72
C GLY A 586 16.83 -14.90 5.31
N ALA A 587 17.07 -14.56 6.58
CA ALA A 587 16.41 -13.43 7.22
C ALA A 587 16.90 -12.10 6.62
N ALA A 588 15.95 -11.19 6.40
CA ALA A 588 16.21 -9.80 6.07
C ALA A 588 16.99 -9.12 7.21
N GLU A 589 17.56 -7.96 6.91
CA GLU A 589 18.27 -7.13 7.87
C GLU A 589 17.52 -5.83 8.11
N PHE A 590 17.52 -5.39 9.37
CA PHE A 590 17.20 -4.01 9.75
C PHE A 590 18.26 -3.07 9.15
N LEU A 591 17.96 -1.77 9.11
CA LEU A 591 18.92 -0.76 8.65
C LEU A 591 20.26 -0.87 9.37
N ASN A 592 20.25 -1.11 10.69
CA ASN A 592 21.45 -1.35 11.50
C ASN A 592 22.25 -2.65 11.20
N HIS A 593 21.92 -3.36 10.11
CA HIS A 593 22.51 -4.61 9.64
C HIS A 593 22.38 -5.81 10.59
N SER A 594 21.60 -5.68 11.65
CA SER A 594 21.20 -6.84 12.46
C SER A 594 20.03 -7.57 11.80
N LYS A 595 19.91 -8.87 12.06
CA LYS A 595 18.82 -9.68 11.49
C LYS A 595 17.46 -9.17 11.99
N ALA A 596 16.52 -9.02 11.07
CA ALA A 596 15.17 -8.57 11.35
C ALA A 596 14.43 -9.59 12.23
N ARG A 597 14.38 -9.31 13.53
CA ARG A 597 13.79 -10.16 14.57
C ARG A 597 12.56 -9.48 15.15
N ILE A 598 11.43 -10.17 15.09
CA ILE A 598 10.16 -9.69 15.59
C ILE A 598 9.91 -10.27 16.98
N TYR A 599 9.49 -9.40 17.89
CA TYR A 599 9.11 -9.73 19.26
C TYR A 599 7.66 -9.33 19.49
N GLU A 600 6.99 -10.04 20.40
CA GLU A 600 5.67 -9.64 20.86
C GLU A 600 5.78 -8.40 21.76
N TYR A 601 4.71 -7.60 21.82
CA TYR A 601 4.66 -6.42 22.68
C TYR A 601 4.09 -6.81 24.04
N ASP A 602 4.64 -6.22 25.10
CA ASP A 602 4.03 -6.26 26.43
C ASP A 602 2.73 -5.44 26.38
N PRO A 603 1.56 -6.04 26.66
CA PRO A 603 0.28 -5.34 26.55
C PRO A 603 0.04 -4.28 27.63
N VAL A 604 0.86 -4.24 28.69
CA VAL A 604 0.81 -3.24 29.76
C VAL A 604 1.75 -2.08 29.47
N MET A 605 2.98 -2.38 29.02
CA MET A 605 3.99 -1.35 28.75
C MET A 605 3.93 -0.80 27.32
N ASN A 606 3.22 -1.47 26.40
CA ASN A 606 3.20 -1.19 24.97
C ASN A 606 4.58 -1.20 24.30
N THR A 607 5.57 -1.85 24.91
CA THR A 607 6.95 -1.93 24.40
C THR A 607 7.29 -3.35 23.98
N GLN A 608 8.30 -3.51 23.13
CA GLN A 608 8.76 -4.83 22.71
C GLN A 608 9.25 -5.66 23.90
N ASP A 609 8.70 -6.87 24.08
CA ASP A 609 9.18 -7.84 25.07
C ASP A 609 10.27 -8.72 24.45
N LEU A 610 11.53 -8.38 24.72
CA LEU A 610 12.69 -9.10 24.19
C LEU A 610 12.80 -10.56 24.66
N SER A 611 12.00 -10.98 25.65
CA SER A 611 11.91 -12.38 26.06
C SER A 611 10.92 -13.20 25.21
N ARG A 612 9.99 -12.53 24.50
CA ARG A 612 8.94 -13.14 23.66
C ARG A 612 9.26 -13.03 22.18
N PHE A 613 10.28 -13.76 21.75
CA PHE A 613 10.62 -13.86 20.33
C PHE A 613 9.48 -14.51 19.54
N SER A 614 9.10 -13.89 18.41
CA SER A 614 8.07 -14.40 17.51
C SER A 614 8.69 -15.11 16.30
N HIS A 615 9.41 -14.36 15.44
CA HIS A 615 10.00 -14.87 14.21
C HIS A 615 11.08 -13.95 13.64
N TYR A 616 11.77 -14.45 12.61
CA TYR A 616 12.57 -13.65 11.70
C TYR A 616 11.76 -13.28 10.46
N VAL A 617 11.93 -12.06 9.95
CA VAL A 617 11.43 -11.64 8.63
C VAL A 617 12.33 -12.28 7.57
N VAL A 618 11.75 -12.98 6.60
CA VAL A 618 12.45 -13.58 5.46
C VAL A 618 12.58 -12.54 4.36
N SER A 619 13.79 -12.37 3.84
CA SER A 619 14.03 -11.48 2.71
C SER A 619 13.24 -11.95 1.48
N ALA A 620 12.52 -11.03 0.83
CA ALA A 620 11.78 -11.31 -0.40
C ALA A 620 12.67 -11.95 -1.49
N THR A 621 13.98 -11.63 -1.49
CA THR A 621 14.97 -12.24 -2.40
C THR A 621 15.09 -13.76 -2.26
N GLN A 622 14.73 -14.32 -1.09
CA GLN A 622 14.81 -15.76 -0.80
C GLN A 622 13.53 -16.51 -1.16
N VAL A 623 12.40 -15.79 -1.28
CA VAL A 623 11.07 -16.37 -1.48
C VAL A 623 10.99 -17.23 -2.75
N PRO A 624 11.55 -16.82 -3.92
CA PRO A 624 11.51 -17.64 -5.13
C PRO A 624 12.09 -19.05 -4.97
N ASP A 625 13.18 -19.19 -4.23
CA ASP A 625 13.81 -20.48 -3.96
C ASP A 625 13.00 -21.32 -2.97
N ILE A 626 12.42 -20.67 -1.96
CA ILE A 626 11.55 -21.32 -0.96
C ILE A 626 10.30 -21.89 -1.65
N VAL A 627 9.61 -21.06 -2.44
CA VAL A 627 8.40 -21.43 -3.18
C VAL A 627 8.69 -22.52 -4.22
N SER A 628 9.79 -22.41 -4.96
CA SER A 628 10.21 -23.47 -5.90
C SER A 628 10.43 -24.82 -5.20
N SER A 629 11.07 -24.79 -4.03
CA SER A 629 11.31 -25.99 -3.22
C SER A 629 10.02 -26.60 -2.66
N PHE A 630 9.06 -25.74 -2.30
CA PHE A 630 7.74 -26.13 -1.80
C PHE A 630 6.90 -26.79 -2.90
N ILE A 631 6.76 -26.14 -4.06
CA ILE A 631 5.96 -26.63 -5.21
C ILE A 631 6.46 -27.99 -5.72
N GLN A 632 7.75 -28.30 -5.62
CA GLN A 632 8.29 -29.61 -6.02
C GLN A 632 7.84 -30.78 -5.13
N ARG A 633 7.39 -30.49 -3.90
CA ARG A 633 7.06 -31.49 -2.86
C ARG A 633 5.58 -31.49 -2.51
N TYR A 634 4.99 -30.31 -2.35
CA TYR A 634 3.64 -30.13 -1.84
C TYR A 634 2.57 -30.90 -2.62
N PRO A 635 2.51 -30.86 -3.96
CA PRO A 635 1.53 -31.62 -4.74
C PRO A 635 1.67 -33.16 -4.64
N LYS A 636 2.80 -33.66 -4.11
CA LYS A 636 3.02 -35.09 -3.83
C LYS A 636 2.54 -35.52 -2.44
N LEU A 637 2.21 -34.55 -1.58
CA LEU A 637 1.79 -34.75 -0.21
C LEU A 637 0.30 -34.44 -0.03
N VAL A 638 -0.18 -33.39 -0.69
CA VAL A 638 -1.55 -32.86 -0.54
C VAL A 638 -2.20 -32.80 -1.93
N SER A 639 -3.42 -33.30 -2.02
CA SER A 639 -4.35 -33.03 -3.11
C SER A 639 -5.39 -32.03 -2.60
N GLY A 640 -5.27 -30.75 -3.00
CA GLY A 640 -6.09 -29.65 -2.47
C GLY A 640 -5.50 -28.29 -2.83
N GLY A 641 -6.06 -27.23 -2.24
CA GLY A 641 -5.52 -25.87 -2.33
C GLY A 641 -4.45 -25.62 -1.28
N VAL A 642 -3.89 -24.41 -1.25
CA VAL A 642 -2.91 -23.97 -0.24
C VAL A 642 -3.40 -22.71 0.46
N SER A 643 -3.24 -22.63 1.79
CA SER A 643 -3.45 -21.38 2.53
C SER A 643 -2.12 -20.66 2.73
N LEU A 644 -2.06 -19.38 2.39
CA LEU A 644 -0.89 -18.52 2.49
C LEU A 644 -1.10 -17.53 3.63
N ASN A 645 -0.36 -17.72 4.72
CA ASN A 645 -0.55 -16.92 5.93
C ASN A 645 0.00 -15.49 5.79
N ASP A 646 1.09 -15.32 5.06
CA ASP A 646 1.86 -14.06 5.05
C ASP A 646 2.01 -13.42 3.66
N LEU A 647 2.10 -14.20 2.58
CA LEU A 647 2.23 -13.66 1.22
C LEU A 647 1.07 -12.78 0.77
N GLY A 648 -0.12 -12.91 1.36
CA GLY A 648 -1.26 -12.02 1.07
C GLY A 648 -1.40 -10.84 2.04
N ASN A 649 -0.53 -10.76 3.05
CA ASN A 649 -0.73 -9.89 4.22
C ASN A 649 0.46 -8.97 4.51
N GLN A 650 1.67 -9.31 4.05
CA GLN A 650 2.92 -8.64 4.44
C GLN A 650 3.74 -8.23 3.22
N VAL A 651 4.47 -7.13 3.35
CA VAL A 651 5.49 -6.68 2.38
C VAL A 651 6.56 -5.96 3.18
N ASP A 652 7.78 -6.48 3.15
CA ASP A 652 8.89 -5.98 3.95
C ASP A 652 10.13 -5.73 3.08
N SER A 653 10.94 -4.74 3.48
CA SER A 653 12.22 -4.43 2.82
C SER A 653 13.34 -5.40 3.27
N ASP A 654 14.52 -5.29 2.67
CA ASP A 654 15.76 -5.86 3.19
C ASP A 654 16.90 -4.86 3.05
N TYR A 655 17.51 -4.48 4.18
CA TYR A 655 18.63 -3.55 4.23
C TYR A 655 19.99 -4.23 4.25
N SER A 656 20.06 -5.52 3.91
CA SER A 656 21.31 -6.26 3.78
C SER A 656 22.26 -5.60 2.79
N PRO A 657 23.55 -5.41 3.11
CA PRO A 657 24.53 -4.83 2.19
C PRO A 657 24.73 -5.65 0.91
N ASP A 658 24.61 -6.97 1.01
CA ASP A 658 24.91 -7.89 -0.10
C ASP A 658 23.74 -7.98 -1.09
N HIS A 659 22.51 -7.99 -0.58
CA HIS A 659 21.29 -8.26 -1.35
C HIS A 659 20.12 -7.33 -0.97
N PRO A 660 20.29 -5.99 -1.00
CA PRO A 660 19.23 -5.09 -0.59
C PRO A 660 18.04 -5.13 -1.55
N ILE A 661 16.83 -5.02 -1.00
CA ILE A 661 15.59 -4.87 -1.76
C ILE A 661 14.69 -3.83 -1.08
N ASP A 662 14.21 -2.86 -1.85
CA ASP A 662 13.18 -1.93 -1.38
C ASP A 662 11.80 -2.57 -1.36
N ARG A 663 10.91 -1.99 -0.57
CA ARG A 663 9.55 -2.49 -0.34
C ARG A 663 8.72 -2.70 -1.61
N GLN A 664 8.85 -1.81 -2.60
CA GLN A 664 8.10 -1.92 -3.86
C GLN A 664 8.58 -3.10 -4.71
N ASN A 665 9.89 -3.28 -4.82
CA ASN A 665 10.46 -4.43 -5.51
C ASN A 665 10.17 -5.74 -4.76
N ALA A 666 10.15 -5.72 -3.42
CA ALA A 666 9.73 -6.87 -2.62
C ALA A 666 8.27 -7.26 -2.91
N ARG A 667 7.35 -6.29 -3.00
CA ARG A 667 5.96 -6.52 -3.42
C ARG A 667 5.88 -7.22 -4.78
N GLY A 668 6.68 -6.76 -5.76
CA GLY A 668 6.74 -7.37 -7.09
C GLY A 668 7.21 -8.83 -7.07
N VAL A 669 8.19 -9.18 -6.22
CA VAL A 669 8.62 -10.56 -6.03
C VAL A 669 7.51 -11.42 -5.42
N ILE A 670 6.84 -10.92 -4.38
CA ILE A 670 5.72 -11.61 -3.72
C ILE A 670 4.59 -11.89 -4.71
N GLU A 671 4.21 -10.89 -5.51
CA GLU A 671 3.18 -11.01 -6.55
C GLU A 671 3.52 -12.09 -7.59
N GLY A 672 4.78 -12.12 -8.06
CA GLY A 672 5.25 -13.15 -8.99
C GLY A 672 5.19 -14.56 -8.41
N GLU A 673 5.50 -14.72 -7.12
CA GLU A 673 5.45 -16.02 -6.45
C GLU A 673 4.01 -16.44 -6.10
N LEU A 674 3.10 -15.50 -5.84
CA LEU A 674 1.64 -15.76 -5.75
C LEU A 674 1.10 -16.31 -7.07
N ALA A 675 1.42 -15.67 -8.20
CA ALA A 675 1.02 -16.14 -9.53
C ALA A 675 1.53 -17.56 -9.82
N LYS A 676 2.75 -17.86 -9.38
CA LYS A 676 3.37 -19.17 -9.54
C LYS A 676 2.74 -20.24 -8.66
N LEU A 677 2.41 -19.93 -7.40
CA LEU A 677 1.67 -20.82 -6.51
C LEU A 677 0.28 -21.12 -7.06
N ASN A 678 -0.45 -20.09 -7.48
CA ASN A 678 -1.76 -20.23 -8.11
C ASN A 678 -1.70 -21.16 -9.34
N ARG A 679 -0.75 -20.95 -10.25
CA ARG A 679 -0.57 -21.82 -11.43
C ARG A 679 -0.21 -23.27 -11.09
N ALA A 680 0.62 -23.47 -10.07
CA ALA A 680 1.16 -24.79 -9.75
C ALA A 680 0.22 -25.65 -8.89
N ILE A 681 -0.58 -25.02 -8.03
CA ILE A 681 -1.46 -25.70 -7.05
C ILE A 681 -2.92 -25.62 -7.49
N GLY A 682 -3.32 -24.55 -8.18
CA GLY A 682 -4.63 -24.38 -8.78
C GLY A 682 -5.63 -23.62 -7.92
N SER A 683 -5.58 -23.76 -6.59
CA SER A 683 -6.42 -22.97 -5.68
C SER A 683 -5.65 -22.44 -4.47
N VAL A 684 -5.87 -21.16 -4.16
CA VAL A 684 -5.13 -20.40 -3.16
C VAL A 684 -6.11 -19.69 -2.23
N MET A 685 -5.90 -19.91 -0.93
CA MET A 685 -6.46 -19.10 0.13
C MET A 685 -5.38 -18.14 0.64
N VAL A 686 -5.72 -16.88 0.89
CA VAL A 686 -4.80 -15.90 1.48
C VAL A 686 -5.38 -15.35 2.78
N SER A 687 -4.51 -15.06 3.74
CA SER A 687 -4.87 -14.31 4.94
C SER A 687 -4.76 -12.80 4.68
N GLY A 688 -5.71 -12.02 5.17
CA GLY A 688 -5.73 -10.56 5.11
C GLY A 688 -6.19 -9.99 3.76
N GLY A 689 -5.56 -10.41 2.66
CA GLY A 689 -5.97 -10.04 1.30
C GLY A 689 -5.61 -8.61 0.91
N ASN A 690 -4.31 -8.28 0.91
CA ASN A 690 -3.79 -7.06 0.28
C ASN A 690 -4.05 -7.09 -1.23
N ALA A 691 -4.28 -5.92 -1.84
CA ALA A 691 -4.73 -5.81 -3.23
C ALA A 691 -3.90 -6.59 -4.25
N TYR A 692 -2.57 -6.62 -4.11
CA TYR A 692 -1.68 -7.36 -5.01
C TYR A 692 -1.90 -8.89 -5.00
N SER A 693 -2.55 -9.43 -3.96
CA SER A 693 -2.82 -10.86 -3.80
C SER A 693 -4.18 -11.31 -4.35
N ILE A 694 -5.12 -10.37 -4.46
CA ILE A 694 -6.52 -10.62 -4.84
C ILE A 694 -6.65 -11.33 -6.20
N PRO A 695 -5.91 -10.97 -7.27
CA PRO A 695 -6.05 -11.65 -8.56
C PRO A 695 -5.69 -13.14 -8.54
N TYR A 696 -5.00 -13.61 -7.50
CA TYR A 696 -4.51 -14.98 -7.38
C TYR A 696 -5.23 -15.80 -6.30
N ALA A 697 -6.15 -15.18 -5.56
CA ALA A 697 -6.85 -15.77 -4.41
C ALA A 697 -8.28 -16.20 -4.77
N ASP A 698 -8.66 -17.42 -4.40
CA ASP A 698 -10.06 -17.87 -4.45
C ASP A 698 -10.80 -17.50 -3.17
N ILE A 699 -10.09 -17.52 -2.04
CA ILE A 699 -10.62 -17.26 -0.70
C ILE A 699 -9.69 -16.31 0.06
N VAL A 700 -10.24 -15.26 0.63
CA VAL A 700 -9.58 -14.39 1.60
C VAL A 700 -10.17 -14.67 2.98
N VAL A 701 -9.35 -15.15 3.91
CA VAL A 701 -9.71 -15.20 5.34
C VAL A 701 -9.08 -14.01 6.07
N HIS A 702 -9.60 -13.64 7.23
CA HIS A 702 -9.16 -12.42 7.94
C HIS A 702 -9.30 -11.14 7.09
N ALA A 703 -10.29 -11.12 6.19
CA ALA A 703 -10.68 -9.90 5.50
C ALA A 703 -11.16 -8.87 6.54
N PRO A 704 -10.79 -7.59 6.43
CA PRO A 704 -11.17 -6.60 7.42
C PRO A 704 -12.67 -6.30 7.32
N THR A 705 -13.39 -6.39 8.44
CA THR A 705 -14.85 -6.15 8.52
C THR A 705 -15.22 -4.84 9.22
N ARG A 706 -14.20 -4.07 9.63
CA ARG A 706 -14.30 -2.79 10.33
C ARG A 706 -13.05 -1.94 10.04
N SER A 707 -13.08 -0.68 10.43
CA SER A 707 -11.91 0.21 10.47
C SER A 707 -11.17 0.13 11.81
N SER A 708 -10.10 0.89 11.95
CA SER A 708 -9.35 1.03 13.21
C SER A 708 -10.12 1.81 14.28
N GLY A 709 -11.18 2.55 13.92
CA GLY A 709 -11.93 3.41 14.83
C GLY A 709 -11.10 4.59 15.36
N MET A 710 -10.25 5.18 14.51
CA MET A 710 -9.42 6.33 14.89
C MET A 710 -10.30 7.52 15.28
N ASN A 711 -9.83 8.37 16.22
CA ASN A 711 -10.61 9.52 16.70
C ASN A 711 -11.12 10.43 15.57
N LEU A 712 -10.34 10.63 14.51
CA LEU A 712 -10.70 11.45 13.36
C LEU A 712 -11.81 10.82 12.49
N THR A 713 -11.90 9.49 12.44
CA THR A 713 -12.89 8.76 11.63
C THR A 713 -14.28 8.83 12.27
N ASP A 714 -15.31 8.90 11.44
CA ASP A 714 -16.70 9.09 11.86
C ASP A 714 -17.58 7.85 11.62
N GLU A 715 -17.26 7.04 10.61
CA GLU A 715 -18.08 5.89 10.21
C GLU A 715 -17.24 4.81 9.53
N ASP A 716 -17.45 3.54 9.86
CA ASP A 716 -16.95 2.38 9.13
C ASP A 716 -17.88 2.02 7.96
N VAL A 717 -17.29 1.68 6.82
CA VAL A 717 -18.03 1.27 5.62
C VAL A 717 -17.45 -0.02 5.03
N PRO A 718 -18.27 -0.90 4.42
CA PRO A 718 -17.79 -2.15 3.82
C PRO A 718 -17.21 -1.93 2.42
N PHE A 719 -16.33 -0.93 2.24
CA PHE A 719 -15.74 -0.61 0.93
C PHE A 719 -14.98 -1.81 0.36
N TYR A 720 -14.19 -2.49 1.20
CA TYR A 720 -13.45 -3.70 0.82
C TYR A 720 -14.38 -4.76 0.22
N GLN A 721 -15.52 -5.01 0.86
CA GLN A 721 -16.48 -6.00 0.39
C GLN A 721 -17.25 -5.53 -0.84
N ILE A 722 -17.64 -4.25 -0.93
CA ILE A 722 -18.29 -3.73 -2.14
C ILE A 722 -17.37 -3.86 -3.36
N ALA A 723 -16.07 -3.64 -3.18
CA ALA A 723 -15.09 -3.75 -4.25
C ALA A 723 -14.85 -5.20 -4.72
N LEU A 724 -14.98 -6.20 -3.84
CA LEU A 724 -14.51 -7.57 -4.12
C LEU A 724 -15.61 -8.66 -4.14
N HIS A 725 -16.75 -8.42 -3.50
CA HIS A 725 -17.81 -9.43 -3.39
C HIS A 725 -18.38 -9.80 -4.77
N GLY A 726 -18.57 -11.10 -5.00
CA GLY A 726 -18.91 -11.68 -6.31
C GLY A 726 -17.69 -12.04 -7.18
N TYR A 727 -16.47 -11.73 -6.74
CA TYR A 727 -15.23 -12.09 -7.44
C TYR A 727 -14.27 -12.95 -6.60
N VAL A 728 -14.24 -12.74 -5.28
CA VAL A 728 -13.43 -13.54 -4.35
C VAL A 728 -14.27 -13.90 -3.13
N GLN A 729 -14.16 -15.14 -2.64
CA GLN A 729 -14.83 -15.54 -1.40
C GLN A 729 -14.12 -14.89 -0.21
N MET A 730 -14.86 -14.39 0.76
CA MET A 730 -14.27 -13.65 1.88
C MET A 730 -14.84 -14.13 3.21
N ALA A 731 -13.99 -14.21 4.22
CA ALA A 731 -14.38 -14.35 5.61
C ALA A 731 -13.61 -13.35 6.48
N GLY A 732 -14.28 -12.85 7.52
CA GLY A 732 -13.66 -11.99 8.52
C GLY A 732 -12.73 -12.73 9.47
N LEU A 733 -12.70 -12.30 10.74
CA LEU A 733 -12.09 -13.06 11.83
C LEU A 733 -12.95 -14.28 12.21
N PRO A 734 -12.37 -15.33 12.80
CA PRO A 734 -13.16 -16.44 13.32
C PRO A 734 -14.14 -15.95 14.40
N PHE A 735 -15.39 -16.39 14.34
CA PHE A 735 -16.46 -15.84 15.19
C PHE A 735 -16.22 -16.06 16.69
N ASN A 736 -15.53 -17.14 17.03
CA ASN A 736 -15.17 -17.48 18.41
C ASN A 736 -13.91 -16.78 18.93
N THR A 737 -13.18 -16.07 18.06
CA THR A 737 -11.98 -15.30 18.42
C THR A 737 -12.04 -13.82 18.01
N ASP A 738 -13.14 -13.37 17.38
CA ASP A 738 -13.37 -11.96 17.09
C ASP A 738 -13.57 -11.11 18.38
N ARG A 739 -13.41 -9.79 18.25
CA ARG A 739 -13.53 -8.82 19.33
C ARG A 739 -14.88 -8.96 20.02
N GLY A 740 -14.84 -9.04 21.34
CA GLY A 740 -16.03 -9.21 22.18
C GLY A 740 -16.58 -10.64 22.23
N GLN A 741 -16.03 -11.59 21.46
CA GLN A 741 -16.46 -13.00 21.42
C GLN A 741 -17.99 -13.13 21.36
N ASN A 742 -18.61 -12.36 20.45
CA ASN A 742 -20.05 -12.38 20.22
C ASN A 742 -20.36 -12.89 18.79
N PRO A 743 -20.62 -14.20 18.63
CA PRO A 743 -20.97 -14.80 17.35
C PRO A 743 -22.22 -14.23 16.71
N ARG A 744 -23.16 -13.67 17.49
CA ARG A 744 -24.37 -13.04 16.95
C ARG A 744 -24.03 -11.77 16.18
N LEU A 745 -23.20 -10.89 16.74
CA LEU A 745 -22.73 -9.69 16.04
C LEU A 745 -21.86 -10.06 14.82
N SER A 746 -21.06 -11.12 14.93
CA SER A 746 -20.26 -11.64 13.82
C SER A 746 -21.14 -12.14 12.67
N LEU A 747 -22.24 -12.84 12.99
CA LEU A 747 -23.27 -13.24 12.02
C LEU A 747 -23.90 -12.02 11.34
N LEU A 748 -24.33 -11.01 12.10
CA LEU A 748 -24.92 -9.79 11.52
C LEU A 748 -23.96 -9.11 10.56
N LYS A 749 -22.68 -9.02 10.93
CA LYS A 749 -21.65 -8.44 10.05
C LYS A 749 -21.42 -9.29 8.80
N ALA A 750 -21.40 -10.62 8.93
CA ALA A 750 -21.33 -11.51 7.78
C ALA A 750 -22.52 -11.34 6.83
N LEU A 751 -23.73 -11.15 7.36
CA LEU A 751 -24.93 -10.88 6.57
C LEU A 751 -24.93 -9.49 5.92
N GLU A 752 -24.44 -8.46 6.61
CA GLU A 752 -24.26 -7.12 6.04
C GLU A 752 -23.27 -7.13 4.87
N THR A 753 -22.14 -7.83 5.03
CA THR A 753 -21.04 -7.75 4.05
C THR A 753 -21.01 -8.90 3.05
N GLY A 754 -21.92 -9.88 3.15
CA GLY A 754 -21.89 -11.10 2.34
C GLY A 754 -20.70 -12.02 2.61
N SER A 755 -20.13 -11.99 3.81
CA SER A 755 -18.95 -12.80 4.16
C SER A 755 -19.35 -14.22 4.59
N ASN A 756 -18.46 -15.17 4.34
CA ASN A 756 -18.58 -16.56 4.77
C ASN A 756 -18.46 -16.70 6.30
N ILE A 757 -19.06 -17.76 6.83
CA ILE A 757 -18.95 -18.14 8.24
C ILE A 757 -17.59 -18.79 8.49
N TYR A 758 -16.92 -18.39 9.57
CA TYR A 758 -15.56 -18.83 9.88
C TYR A 758 -15.38 -19.09 11.37
N TYR A 759 -14.85 -20.27 11.71
CA TYR A 759 -14.52 -20.67 13.07
C TYR A 759 -13.12 -21.29 13.16
N GLU A 760 -12.46 -21.06 14.29
CA GLU A 760 -11.12 -21.55 14.60
C GLU A 760 -11.19 -22.57 15.73
N TRP A 761 -10.77 -23.82 15.49
CA TRP A 761 -10.90 -24.91 16.46
C TRP A 761 -9.65 -25.75 16.68
N PHE A 762 -9.66 -26.49 17.79
CA PHE A 762 -8.87 -27.71 17.97
C PHE A 762 -9.65 -28.80 18.72
N TYR A 763 -9.19 -30.05 18.60
CA TYR A 763 -9.89 -31.25 19.09
C TYR A 763 -9.60 -31.59 20.56
N ARG A 764 -8.35 -31.45 21.01
CA ARG A 764 -7.93 -31.83 22.38
C ARG A 764 -8.60 -30.98 23.47
N GLU A 765 -8.49 -31.47 24.70
CA GLU A 765 -8.86 -30.71 25.91
C GLU A 765 -8.10 -29.39 26.02
N PRO A 766 -8.74 -28.26 26.39
CA PRO A 766 -8.10 -26.95 26.54
C PRO A 766 -6.89 -26.92 27.47
N SER A 767 -6.83 -27.81 28.46
CA SER A 767 -5.69 -27.87 29.39
C SER A 767 -4.35 -28.17 28.70
N VAL A 768 -4.36 -28.71 27.47
CA VAL A 768 -3.14 -29.03 26.71
C VAL A 768 -2.36 -27.76 26.32
N VAL A 769 -3.05 -26.65 26.03
CA VAL A 769 -2.41 -25.38 25.63
C VAL A 769 -2.10 -24.45 26.81
N LYS A 770 -2.58 -24.79 28.01
CA LYS A 770 -2.33 -24.00 29.22
C LYS A 770 -0.83 -23.94 29.54
N ASP A 771 -0.37 -22.75 29.95
CA ASP A 771 1.02 -22.47 30.32
C ASP A 771 2.01 -22.75 29.17
N THR A 772 1.57 -22.52 27.93
CA THR A 772 2.38 -22.62 26.71
C THR A 772 2.27 -21.34 25.87
N ASP A 773 3.07 -21.23 24.82
CA ASP A 773 2.95 -20.16 23.81
C ASP A 773 1.65 -20.24 22.98
N ARG A 774 0.83 -21.27 23.20
CA ARG A 774 -0.52 -21.44 22.64
C ARG A 774 -1.64 -21.17 23.65
N ASN A 775 -1.33 -20.62 24.82
CA ASN A 775 -2.32 -20.34 25.86
C ASN A 775 -3.49 -19.47 25.34
N GLY A 776 -3.28 -18.63 24.32
CA GLY A 776 -4.35 -17.84 23.68
C GLY A 776 -5.46 -18.66 23.03
N LEU A 777 -5.19 -19.93 22.67
CA LEU A 777 -6.19 -20.84 22.09
C LEU A 777 -7.13 -21.46 23.12
N TYR A 778 -7.07 -21.10 24.40
CA TYR A 778 -7.83 -21.78 25.46
C TYR A 778 -9.35 -21.88 25.20
N SER A 779 -9.94 -20.92 24.47
CA SER A 779 -11.36 -20.91 24.11
C SER A 779 -11.67 -21.64 22.80
N ALA A 780 -10.69 -22.11 22.03
CA ALA A 780 -10.89 -22.66 20.69
C ALA A 780 -11.20 -24.17 20.66
N ASN A 781 -11.52 -24.82 21.79
CA ASN A 781 -11.93 -26.23 21.74
C ASN A 781 -13.30 -26.36 21.03
N TYR A 782 -13.41 -27.29 20.08
CA TYR A 782 -14.58 -27.41 19.21
C TYR A 782 -15.90 -27.71 19.96
N GLU A 783 -15.85 -28.40 21.10
CA GLU A 783 -17.06 -28.85 21.81
C GLU A 783 -17.89 -27.68 22.32
N GLY A 784 -17.23 -26.58 22.69
CA GLY A 784 -17.91 -25.36 23.15
C GLY A 784 -18.63 -24.59 22.04
N TRP A 785 -18.31 -24.85 20.76
CA TRP A 785 -18.76 -24.03 19.63
C TRP A 785 -19.56 -24.79 18.58
N LEU A 786 -19.44 -26.13 18.51
CA LEU A 786 -19.98 -26.91 17.40
C LEU A 786 -21.48 -26.70 17.17
N ASP A 787 -22.29 -26.78 18.23
CA ASP A 787 -23.74 -26.68 18.10
C ASP A 787 -24.19 -25.25 17.73
N GLU A 788 -23.55 -24.23 18.31
CA GLU A 788 -23.81 -22.82 17.97
C GLU A 788 -23.38 -22.50 16.53
N ALA A 789 -22.19 -22.94 16.12
CA ALA A 789 -21.66 -22.73 14.78
C ALA A 789 -22.55 -23.37 13.70
N VAL A 790 -23.09 -24.57 13.98
CA VAL A 790 -24.06 -25.24 13.08
C VAL A 790 -25.38 -24.47 13.02
N GLN A 791 -25.86 -23.94 14.14
CA GLN A 791 -27.07 -23.13 14.17
C GLN A 791 -26.89 -21.83 13.36
N ILE A 792 -25.80 -21.10 13.60
CA ILE A 792 -25.43 -19.88 12.87
C ILE A 792 -25.27 -20.17 11.38
N TYR A 793 -24.61 -21.27 11.02
CA TYR A 793 -24.45 -21.66 9.62
C TYR A 793 -25.80 -21.86 8.93
N ARG A 794 -26.71 -22.63 9.52
CA ARG A 794 -28.04 -22.89 8.94
C ARG A 794 -28.86 -21.60 8.76
N GLU A 795 -28.73 -20.69 9.72
CA GLU A 795 -29.36 -19.39 9.66
C GLU A 795 -28.79 -18.53 8.52
N ALA A 796 -27.46 -18.44 8.44
CA ALA A 796 -26.77 -17.63 7.44
C ALA A 796 -26.89 -18.18 6.02
N ASP A 797 -26.80 -19.50 5.83
CA ASP A 797 -26.81 -20.16 4.53
C ASP A 797 -28.09 -19.87 3.72
N GLY A 798 -29.23 -19.72 4.40
CA GLY A 798 -30.50 -19.33 3.77
C GLY A 798 -30.48 -17.95 3.09
N ILE A 799 -29.48 -17.12 3.41
CA ILE A 799 -29.27 -15.78 2.84
C ILE A 799 -28.01 -15.78 1.98
N LEU A 800 -26.85 -16.12 2.56
CA LEU A 800 -25.54 -15.97 1.93
C LEU A 800 -25.41 -16.80 0.64
N SER A 801 -26.00 -18.00 0.59
CA SER A 801 -25.98 -18.84 -0.62
C SER A 801 -26.64 -18.16 -1.83
N LYS A 802 -27.59 -17.24 -1.62
CA LYS A 802 -28.33 -16.55 -2.69
C LYS A 802 -27.60 -15.33 -3.24
N VAL A 803 -26.54 -14.89 -2.56
CA VAL A 803 -25.81 -13.67 -2.90
C VAL A 803 -24.32 -13.92 -3.16
N ALA A 804 -23.78 -15.10 -2.85
CA ALA A 804 -22.33 -15.39 -2.90
C ALA A 804 -21.60 -15.01 -4.21
N ASP A 805 -22.25 -15.12 -5.37
CA ASP A 805 -21.71 -14.76 -6.69
C ASP A 805 -22.11 -13.34 -7.18
N GLN A 806 -22.97 -12.67 -6.41
CA GLN A 806 -23.58 -11.39 -6.77
C GLN A 806 -22.70 -10.24 -6.30
N THR A 807 -22.55 -9.18 -7.10
CA THR A 807 -21.93 -7.97 -6.55
C THR A 807 -22.83 -7.25 -5.57
N ILE A 808 -22.22 -6.62 -4.57
CA ILE A 808 -22.87 -5.55 -3.81
C ILE A 808 -22.95 -4.30 -4.71
N ILE A 809 -24.14 -3.75 -4.83
CA ILE A 809 -24.45 -2.56 -5.63
C ILE A 809 -24.98 -1.38 -4.81
N GLY A 810 -25.27 -1.59 -3.52
CA GLY A 810 -25.73 -0.55 -2.61
C GLY A 810 -25.40 -0.89 -1.17
N HIS A 811 -25.06 0.13 -0.39
CA HIS A 811 -24.93 0.05 1.06
C HIS A 811 -25.37 1.39 1.65
N SER A 812 -26.13 1.37 2.75
CA SER A 812 -26.64 2.59 3.39
C SER A 812 -26.88 2.40 4.87
N LYS A 813 -26.46 3.37 5.68
CA LYS A 813 -26.89 3.54 7.07
C LYS A 813 -28.31 4.11 7.07
N LEU A 814 -29.27 3.36 7.60
CA LEU A 814 -30.69 3.78 7.68
C LEU A 814 -31.01 4.45 9.01
N ALA A 815 -30.35 4.02 10.08
CA ALA A 815 -30.38 4.61 11.41
C ALA A 815 -29.09 4.24 12.14
N GLU A 816 -28.88 4.76 13.35
CA GLU A 816 -27.75 4.32 14.18
C GLU A 816 -27.83 2.80 14.43
N GLY A 817 -26.73 2.09 14.16
CA GLY A 817 -26.71 0.62 14.25
C GLY A 817 -27.59 -0.14 13.25
N VAL A 818 -28.19 0.51 12.24
CA VAL A 818 -29.04 -0.16 11.23
C VAL A 818 -28.54 0.09 9.82
N TYR A 819 -28.17 -0.98 9.12
CA TYR A 819 -27.55 -0.93 7.80
C TYR A 819 -28.28 -1.79 6.79
N ARG A 820 -28.29 -1.37 5.53
CA ARG A 820 -28.86 -2.13 4.42
C ARG A 820 -27.82 -2.32 3.32
N THR A 821 -27.70 -3.56 2.85
CA THR A 821 -26.87 -3.96 1.69
C THR A 821 -27.78 -4.44 0.57
N VAL A 822 -27.51 -4.00 -0.66
CA VAL A 822 -28.26 -4.35 -1.87
C VAL A 822 -27.34 -5.04 -2.86
N TYR A 823 -27.78 -6.20 -3.37
CA TYR A 823 -27.04 -7.03 -4.32
C TYR A 823 -27.59 -6.89 -5.74
N GLU A 824 -26.77 -7.21 -6.75
CA GLU A 824 -27.13 -7.00 -8.16
C GLU A 824 -28.34 -7.83 -8.65
N ASN A 825 -28.65 -8.94 -7.98
CA ASN A 825 -29.88 -9.70 -8.24
C ASN A 825 -31.15 -9.05 -7.64
N GLY A 826 -31.03 -7.87 -7.03
CA GLY A 826 -32.12 -7.10 -6.43
C GLY A 826 -32.49 -7.52 -5.01
N GLN A 827 -31.82 -8.52 -4.41
CA GLN A 827 -32.01 -8.84 -3.00
C GLN A 827 -31.35 -7.79 -2.11
N SER A 828 -31.91 -7.57 -0.93
CA SER A 828 -31.29 -6.72 0.08
C SER A 828 -31.38 -7.31 1.47
N VAL A 829 -30.31 -7.14 2.25
CA VAL A 829 -30.22 -7.54 3.64
C VAL A 829 -30.19 -6.28 4.49
N THR A 830 -31.11 -6.16 5.45
CA THR A 830 -31.09 -5.08 6.45
C THR A 830 -30.77 -5.69 7.81
N VAL A 831 -29.76 -5.17 8.50
CA VAL A 831 -29.29 -5.65 9.81
C VAL A 831 -29.51 -4.59 10.88
N ASN A 832 -29.87 -5.03 12.08
CA ASN A 832 -29.99 -4.20 13.28
C ASN A 832 -28.97 -4.68 14.33
N TYR A 833 -27.97 -3.87 14.63
CA TYR A 833 -26.95 -4.15 15.65
C TYR A 833 -27.38 -3.75 17.07
N ASN A 834 -28.52 -3.08 17.21
CA ASN A 834 -28.98 -2.61 18.51
C ASN A 834 -29.57 -3.75 19.34
N GLU A 835 -29.44 -3.64 20.67
CA GLU A 835 -30.11 -4.51 21.66
C GLU A 835 -31.62 -4.23 21.78
N GLU A 836 -32.13 -3.27 21.01
CA GLU A 836 -33.55 -2.88 20.95
C GLU A 836 -34.11 -3.06 19.54
N ALA A 837 -35.43 -3.24 19.45
CA ALA A 837 -36.13 -3.32 18.17
C ALA A 837 -36.13 -1.96 17.47
N VAL A 838 -35.93 -1.95 16.15
CA VAL A 838 -35.92 -0.71 15.35
C VAL A 838 -36.94 -0.80 14.22
N SER A 839 -37.74 0.25 14.07
CA SER A 839 -38.67 0.39 12.95
C SER A 839 -38.07 1.26 11.85
N VAL A 840 -37.92 0.71 10.64
CA VAL A 840 -37.36 1.41 9.46
C VAL A 840 -38.12 0.99 8.20
N ASP A 841 -38.48 1.94 7.34
CA ASP A 841 -39.24 1.69 6.10
C ASP A 841 -40.54 0.86 6.29
N GLY A 842 -41.21 1.02 7.44
CA GLY A 842 -42.41 0.25 7.79
C GLY A 842 -42.16 -1.22 8.19
N MET A 843 -40.89 -1.61 8.37
CA MET A 843 -40.46 -2.91 8.88
C MET A 843 -40.00 -2.80 10.32
N GLU A 844 -40.37 -3.77 11.16
CA GLU A 844 -39.86 -3.92 12.51
C GLU A 844 -38.72 -4.95 12.52
N LEU A 845 -37.51 -4.52 12.85
CA LEU A 845 -36.35 -5.37 13.03
C LEU A 845 -36.19 -5.70 14.52
N ALA A 846 -36.14 -6.99 14.85
CA ALA A 846 -35.86 -7.44 16.21
C ALA A 846 -34.49 -6.94 16.71
N PRO A 847 -34.27 -6.88 18.04
CA PRO A 847 -32.94 -6.73 18.63
C PRO A 847 -31.95 -7.71 18.00
N GLU A 848 -30.76 -7.23 17.64
CA GLU A 848 -29.71 -8.02 16.99
C GLU A 848 -30.25 -8.88 15.82
N GLY A 849 -31.23 -8.34 15.09
CA GLY A 849 -31.99 -9.02 14.06
C GLY A 849 -31.60 -8.59 12.65
N TYR A 850 -32.16 -9.27 11.66
CA TYR A 850 -32.03 -8.88 10.26
C TYR A 850 -33.30 -9.23 9.48
N ASN A 851 -33.39 -8.71 8.27
CA ASN A 851 -34.41 -9.07 7.30
C ASN A 851 -33.84 -9.16 5.89
N LEU A 852 -34.15 -10.25 5.18
CA LEU A 852 -33.93 -10.39 3.73
C LEU A 852 -35.17 -9.94 2.95
N GLN A 853 -35.00 -9.02 2.01
CA GLN A 853 -36.03 -8.64 1.04
C GLN A 853 -35.69 -9.22 -0.34
N ALA A 854 -36.71 -9.76 -1.02
CA ALA A 854 -36.58 -10.29 -2.38
C ALA A 854 -36.60 -9.17 -3.43
N ALA A 855 -36.05 -9.46 -4.61
CA ALA A 855 -36.04 -8.55 -5.74
C ALA A 855 -37.45 -8.06 -6.10
N GLY A 856 -37.63 -6.74 -6.20
CA GLY A 856 -38.91 -6.11 -6.58
C GLY A 856 -39.90 -5.88 -5.43
N ALA A 857 -39.56 -6.22 -4.19
CA ALA A 857 -40.31 -5.80 -3.01
C ALA A 857 -39.88 -4.39 -2.56
N SER A 858 -39.94 -3.39 -3.44
CA SER A 858 -39.92 -2.00 -2.96
C SER A 858 -41.13 -1.80 -2.05
N ALA A 859 -40.95 -1.17 -0.91
CA ALA A 859 -42.05 -0.63 -0.11
C ALA A 859 -42.89 0.31 -1.00
N GLY A 860 -43.93 -0.24 -1.62
CA GLY A 860 -44.94 0.53 -2.32
C GLY A 860 -45.56 1.51 -1.32
N GLY A 861 -45.53 2.79 -1.69
CA GLY A 861 -45.86 3.89 -0.80
C GLY A 861 -47.16 3.72 -0.03
N ALA A 862 -47.12 4.11 1.24
CA ALA A 862 -48.28 4.74 1.85
C ALA A 862 -48.36 6.17 1.31
N LYS A 863 -49.48 6.47 0.64
CA LYS A 863 -49.87 7.82 0.21
C LYS A 863 -49.90 8.81 1.35
#